data_AF-A0A7C5US89-F1
#
_entry.id   AF-A0A7C5US89-F1
#
_cell.length_a   1.000
_cell.length_b   1.000
_cell.length_c   1.000
_cell.angle_alpha   90.00
_cell.angle_beta   90.00
_cell.angle_gamma   90.00
#
_symmetry.space_group_name_H-M   'P 1'
#
loop_
_entity.id
_entity.type
_entity.pdbx_description
1 polymer ?
#
loop_
_entity_poly.entity_id
_entity_poly.type
_entity_poly.pdbx_seq_one_letter_code
_entity_poly.pdbx_strand_id
1 'polypeptide(L)'
;MPDIRETSLDETVREYLAAVQSLSSEAARAQRFTLLLQGLFGLQPGFIEDYVAGVEKYVKIPQKDAILRGKADELFGNVVIEFERDLTAAGKQDEAEGQLRKYVACLWSQEPAGQRTRYLCLATDGVLFTVYTPILDDPGKTTLSPEDVRLEPGDRIDVARLEPPREFYFWLDRYLLRREIMAPRSENIVKDFGLHSHAFQVAAQDLLALWNGLKGQPDFAVIYEAWEKYLRIVYGSALADDELFVRHTYLAILAKLMAWTRLDDKTTSAGEQIQAVLEGQFFKKSGMENFLEEDFFSWIARKEARETGVEIARLLLGILRNYNLRGLAEDVLKSLYQELVDPKARHDLGEYYTPDWLAARMVGQLLERQPRASVLDPACGSGTFLYQAVRKKRALLGDSAETLEHILDAVAGVDVHPLAVIVAKTNYVLALGDLLRKRRDKISIPIYLSNAIRLPEYTRETKMEVVAEEFRQQPAGYEIEVGGRKVRLPEKIVEQPSLYDRAIEAAREFAGQWAGKAVQEEYFLNYLQVHYPALAADEALARALFGIAETLRDLIEKQQDTIWAFVLKNAYSPLFLKGRFDLVVGNPPWLSYRYVEQPDYQKFLKEQITQTYRLLSGKAELITQMELGTLFLLRAADLYLKEGGTIAFVLPRSIFSADQHDALRRGTFKGVHLEWTELWDLEGVEPLFNVPACVLFASKPSPHPPSPPSPLPMLGEGKGGAGGRSEGQAIPGQILSGRLPGRNAGLLEAEAALKVEEVQFFLNQRGKRSFWGTAEGVHGIVSPYKKRFFQGATIVPRAFWFVEIVPSPLGFDPNLPPLVTSQRAQEQAKDAYRDIVFEGNVESRFLYATLLSTDLLPFGHLDYRLVVLPIGPEGNHYRMLTAEQAQKDGHTWLAKWLERVQEEWEKRRGAKAQRMDAVEWLNYRHKLSGQNPQASYRVLYVAAGTYLCACVVEREPIKFVAGEQHIKVAGFVADVKTFRFETENRDEAYYLSAVLNAPMVDKMIKPLQSRGQWGPRDIHKKVLDLPIPQFDPSQEDHRRLAELGKACSERVAAWLAAGGPGKTRSIGRLRAMVREMLREELGEIDECTTRILGTETWIR
;
A
#
# COMPACT_ATOMS: atom_id res chain seq x y z
N MET A 1 -26.50 8.26 34.97
CA MET A 1 -25.64 8.74 36.06
C MET A 1 -24.23 8.31 35.68
N PRO A 2 -23.23 9.21 35.59
CA PRO A 2 -21.85 8.76 35.43
C PRO A 2 -21.56 7.73 36.53
N ASP A 3 -20.95 6.62 36.15
CA ASP A 3 -20.78 5.47 37.03
C ASP A 3 -19.98 5.94 38.27
N ILE A 4 -20.49 5.71 39.48
CA ILE A 4 -19.88 6.19 40.75
C ILE A 4 -18.42 5.70 40.84
N ARG A 5 -18.15 4.55 40.22
CA ARG A 5 -16.81 3.97 40.04
C ARG A 5 -15.87 4.85 39.21
N GLU A 6 -16.34 5.42 38.08
CA GLU A 6 -15.52 6.25 37.20
C GLU A 6 -15.10 7.55 37.88
N THR A 7 -16.03 8.18 38.61
CA THR A 7 -15.76 9.44 39.34
C THR A 7 -14.73 9.21 40.46
N SER A 8 -14.83 8.09 41.16
CA SER A 8 -13.89 7.71 42.23
C SER A 8 -12.48 7.39 41.69
N LEU A 9 -12.36 6.80 40.49
CA LEU A 9 -11.06 6.55 39.86
C LEU A 9 -10.37 7.85 39.43
N ASP A 10 -11.11 8.78 38.82
CA ASP A 10 -10.58 10.08 38.43
C ASP A 10 -10.01 10.86 39.64
N GLU A 11 -10.74 10.85 40.77
CA GLU A 11 -10.31 11.51 42.01
C GLU A 11 -9.05 10.83 42.60
N THR A 12 -9.04 9.50 42.67
CA THR A 12 -7.89 8.72 43.17
C THR A 12 -6.61 9.00 42.37
N VAL A 13 -6.69 9.04 41.04
CA VAL A 13 -5.52 9.31 40.17
C VAL A 13 -5.05 10.75 40.34
N ARG A 14 -5.97 11.73 40.47
CA ARG A 14 -5.62 13.14 40.71
C ARG A 14 -4.92 13.33 42.06
N GLU A 15 -5.41 12.71 43.12
CA GLU A 15 -4.78 12.75 44.45
C GLU A 15 -3.40 12.10 44.45
N TYR A 16 -3.23 11.01 43.71
CA TYR A 16 -1.93 10.39 43.51
C TYR A 16 -0.94 11.32 42.79
N LEU A 17 -1.36 11.91 41.66
CA LEU A 17 -0.53 12.83 40.89
C LEU A 17 -0.07 14.04 41.71
N ALA A 18 -1.01 14.68 42.43
CA ALA A 18 -0.69 15.82 43.28
C ALA A 18 0.33 15.45 44.37
N ALA A 19 0.18 14.27 44.97
CA ALA A 19 1.09 13.78 45.99
C ALA A 19 2.48 13.45 45.42
N VAL A 20 2.56 12.64 44.35
CA VAL A 20 3.83 12.13 43.81
C VAL A 20 4.69 13.22 43.16
N GLN A 21 4.08 14.26 42.61
CA GLN A 21 4.78 15.42 42.05
C GLN A 21 5.43 16.31 43.12
N SER A 22 4.93 16.27 44.36
CA SER A 22 5.51 17.03 45.48
C SER A 22 6.73 16.35 46.14
N LEU A 23 7.01 15.08 45.79
CA LEU A 23 8.07 14.28 46.40
C LEU A 23 9.39 14.41 45.64
N SER A 24 10.48 14.62 46.37
CA SER A 24 11.82 14.82 45.80
C SER A 24 12.76 13.61 45.88
N SER A 25 12.32 12.52 46.52
CA SER A 25 13.11 11.29 46.75
C SER A 25 12.49 10.11 46.00
N GLU A 26 13.33 9.30 45.36
CA GLU A 26 12.95 8.06 44.65
C GLU A 26 12.17 7.11 45.54
N ALA A 27 12.69 6.81 46.74
CA ALA A 27 12.04 5.92 47.69
C ALA A 27 10.64 6.41 48.13
N ALA A 28 10.47 7.73 48.27
CA ALA A 28 9.17 8.30 48.62
C ALA A 28 8.16 8.18 47.47
N ARG A 29 8.61 8.39 46.23
CA ARG A 29 7.78 8.23 45.02
C ARG A 29 7.36 6.76 44.84
N ALA A 30 8.30 5.83 45.00
CA ALA A 30 8.05 4.38 44.98
C ALA A 30 7.02 3.97 46.04
N GLN A 31 7.20 4.41 47.29
CA GLN A 31 6.24 4.13 48.38
C GLN A 31 4.84 4.69 48.07
N ARG A 32 4.75 5.88 47.49
CA ARG A 32 3.45 6.47 47.13
C ARG A 32 2.76 5.70 46.00
N PHE A 33 3.52 5.21 45.01
CA PHE A 33 3.00 4.34 43.97
C PHE A 33 2.53 2.99 44.53
N THR A 34 3.26 2.41 45.49
CA THR A 34 2.82 1.20 46.20
C THR A 34 1.47 1.39 46.89
N LEU A 35 1.26 2.53 47.57
CA LEU A 35 -0.03 2.86 48.18
C LEU A 35 -1.15 2.99 47.13
N LEU A 36 -0.84 3.53 45.95
CA LEU A 36 -1.78 3.58 44.82
C LEU A 36 -2.15 2.16 44.37
N LEU A 37 -1.18 1.27 44.16
CA LEU A 37 -1.43 -0.11 43.74
C LEU A 37 -2.25 -0.89 44.77
N GLN A 38 -1.98 -0.68 46.06
CA GLN A 38 -2.79 -1.23 47.14
C GLN A 38 -4.24 -0.70 47.08
N GLY A 39 -4.42 0.61 46.88
CA GLY A 39 -5.74 1.23 46.80
C GLY A 39 -6.55 0.81 45.57
N LEU A 40 -5.91 0.74 44.39
CA LEU A 40 -6.57 0.40 43.12
C LEU A 40 -6.80 -1.10 42.95
N PHE A 41 -5.85 -1.93 43.37
CA PHE A 41 -5.81 -3.35 43.01
C PHE A 41 -5.73 -4.32 44.19
N GLY A 42 -5.48 -3.82 45.41
CA GLY A 42 -5.21 -4.65 46.58
C GLY A 42 -3.86 -5.36 46.53
N LEU A 43 -2.93 -4.87 45.70
CA LEU A 43 -1.60 -5.45 45.55
C LEU A 43 -0.66 -4.94 46.66
N GLN A 44 0.11 -5.86 47.25
CA GLN A 44 1.28 -5.56 48.07
C GLN A 44 2.51 -5.94 47.24
N PRO A 45 3.25 -4.97 46.67
CA PRO A 45 4.49 -5.25 45.99
C PRO A 45 5.49 -5.89 46.95
N GLY A 46 6.09 -7.02 46.55
CA GLY A 46 7.26 -7.55 47.24
C GLY A 46 8.45 -6.66 46.87
N PHE A 47 9.06 -6.01 47.86
CA PHE A 47 10.37 -5.41 47.65
C PHE A 47 11.39 -6.52 47.46
N ILE A 48 12.46 -6.24 46.71
CA ILE A 48 13.47 -7.22 46.28
C ILE A 48 14.14 -8.00 47.44
N GLU A 49 13.87 -7.62 48.69
CA GLU A 49 14.41 -8.18 49.94
C GLU A 49 14.29 -9.72 50.06
N ASP A 50 13.16 -10.33 49.68
CA ASP A 50 12.94 -11.79 49.80
C ASP A 50 13.73 -12.62 48.76
N TYR A 51 14.08 -12.02 47.61
CA TYR A 51 14.82 -12.71 46.53
C TYR A 51 16.34 -12.62 46.72
N VAL A 52 16.82 -11.67 47.55
CA VAL A 52 18.23 -11.29 47.66
C VAL A 52 19.02 -12.05 48.72
N ALA A 53 18.36 -12.83 49.58
CA ALA A 53 19.06 -13.66 50.56
C ALA A 53 20.09 -14.64 49.93
N GLY A 54 20.02 -14.91 48.62
CA GLY A 54 21.02 -15.67 47.85
C GLY A 54 21.88 -14.87 46.85
N VAL A 55 21.66 -13.57 46.68
CA VAL A 55 22.19 -12.75 45.54
C VAL A 55 23.28 -11.75 45.96
N GLU A 56 23.55 -11.58 47.26
CA GLU A 56 24.54 -10.63 47.80
C GLU A 56 25.97 -10.78 47.23
N LYS A 57 26.27 -11.90 46.55
CA LYS A 57 27.58 -12.17 45.95
C LYS A 57 27.85 -11.43 44.62
N TYR A 58 26.82 -10.88 43.95
CA TYR A 58 26.98 -10.31 42.60
C TYR A 58 26.49 -8.86 42.42
N VAL A 59 25.53 -8.36 43.22
CA VAL A 59 25.01 -6.98 43.10
C VAL A 59 24.58 -6.41 44.47
N LYS A 60 25.01 -5.19 44.82
CA LYS A 60 24.40 -4.41 45.92
C LYS A 60 23.12 -3.76 45.41
N ILE A 61 21.97 -4.21 45.89
CA ILE A 61 20.67 -3.76 45.42
C ILE A 61 20.13 -2.64 46.33
N PRO A 62 19.73 -1.48 45.81
CA PRO A 62 19.10 -0.41 46.59
C PRO A 62 17.64 -0.73 46.95
N GLN A 63 17.17 -0.27 48.13
CA GLN A 63 15.84 -0.59 48.71
C GLN A 63 14.61 0.02 47.97
N LYS A 64 14.79 0.65 46.81
CA LYS A 64 13.73 1.44 46.13
C LYS A 64 12.97 0.68 45.03
N ASP A 65 13.43 -0.50 44.65
CA ASP A 65 12.94 -1.24 43.47
C ASP A 65 11.92 -2.31 43.84
N ALA A 66 10.96 -2.59 42.95
CA ALA A 66 9.83 -3.46 43.24
C ALA A 66 9.68 -4.59 42.21
N ILE A 67 9.33 -5.79 42.69
CA ILE A 67 8.94 -6.93 41.84
C ILE A 67 7.51 -7.32 42.19
N LEU A 68 6.64 -7.28 41.18
CA LEU A 68 5.34 -7.91 41.24
C LEU A 68 5.49 -9.31 40.67
N ARG A 69 4.98 -10.33 41.39
CA ARG A 69 5.00 -11.73 40.95
C ARG A 69 3.58 -12.30 40.91
N GLY A 70 3.23 -12.90 39.79
CA GLY A 70 1.97 -13.63 39.59
C GLY A 70 2.21 -15.13 39.60
N LYS A 71 1.22 -15.89 39.12
CA LYS A 71 1.40 -17.34 38.95
C LYS A 71 2.44 -17.62 37.86
N ALA A 72 3.09 -18.80 37.93
CA ALA A 72 4.13 -19.21 36.99
C ALA A 72 3.70 -19.10 35.50
N ASP A 73 2.40 -19.22 35.22
CA ASP A 73 1.83 -19.23 33.87
C ASP A 73 1.27 -17.86 33.42
N GLU A 74 1.42 -16.79 34.20
CA GLU A 74 0.87 -15.46 33.92
C GLU A 74 1.96 -14.50 33.38
N LEU A 75 1.76 -13.97 32.16
CA LEU A 75 2.72 -13.05 31.50
C LEU A 75 2.92 -11.73 32.25
N PHE A 76 1.85 -11.17 32.81
CA PHE A 76 1.83 -9.81 33.38
C PHE A 76 2.01 -9.79 34.89
N GLY A 77 2.01 -10.97 35.51
CA GLY A 77 2.27 -11.10 36.92
C GLY A 77 3.72 -10.82 37.28
N ASN A 78 4.66 -10.88 36.32
CA ASN A 78 6.11 -10.83 36.56
C ASN A 78 6.71 -9.49 36.11
N VAL A 79 6.41 -8.41 36.84
CA VAL A 79 6.84 -7.05 36.48
C VAL A 79 7.99 -6.59 37.35
N VAL A 80 9.08 -6.15 36.73
CA VAL A 80 10.23 -5.51 37.37
C VAL A 80 10.09 -3.99 37.20
N ILE A 81 10.04 -3.25 38.30
CA ILE A 81 9.83 -1.80 38.28
C ILE A 81 11.06 -1.09 38.86
N GLU A 82 11.65 -0.20 38.05
CA GLU A 82 12.75 0.70 38.45
C GLU A 82 12.23 2.13 38.64
N PHE A 83 12.64 2.76 39.74
CA PHE A 83 12.25 4.12 40.10
C PHE A 83 13.40 5.12 39.97
N GLU A 84 13.19 6.13 39.15
CA GLU A 84 14.10 7.28 39.03
C GLU A 84 13.50 8.56 39.60
N ARG A 85 14.36 9.49 40.01
CA ARG A 85 13.89 10.76 40.58
C ARG A 85 13.14 11.60 39.55
N ASP A 86 13.63 11.60 38.31
CA ASP A 86 13.08 12.35 37.18
C ASP A 86 13.56 11.69 35.89
N LEU A 87 12.67 10.99 35.19
CA LEU A 87 12.97 10.32 33.93
C LEU A 87 13.15 11.29 32.75
N THR A 88 12.82 12.56 32.90
CA THR A 88 13.04 13.59 31.88
C THR A 88 14.45 14.18 31.92
N ALA A 89 15.19 13.96 33.02
CA ALA A 89 16.56 14.40 33.17
C ALA A 89 17.51 13.61 32.25
N ALA A 90 18.49 14.30 31.67
CA ALA A 90 19.44 13.71 30.74
C ALA A 90 20.20 12.52 31.37
N GLY A 91 20.19 11.37 30.70
CA GLY A 91 20.87 10.15 31.13
C GLY A 91 20.13 9.30 32.18
N LYS A 92 19.05 9.82 32.80
CA LYS A 92 18.29 9.04 33.81
C LYS A 92 17.50 7.88 33.23
N GLN A 93 17.00 8.03 32.01
CA GLN A 93 16.37 6.93 31.29
C GLN A 93 17.38 5.81 30.98
N ASP A 94 18.60 6.14 30.55
CA ASP A 94 19.65 5.15 30.28
C ASP A 94 20.12 4.45 31.57
N GLU A 95 20.16 5.17 32.69
CA GLU A 95 20.47 4.62 34.01
C GLU A 95 19.43 3.58 34.45
N ALA A 96 18.14 3.92 34.35
CA ALA A 96 17.04 3.01 34.65
C ALA A 96 17.06 1.76 33.77
N GLU A 97 17.28 1.93 32.46
CA GLU A 97 17.44 0.79 31.54
C GLU A 97 18.63 -0.11 31.93
N GLY A 98 19.75 0.49 32.32
CA GLY A 98 20.93 -0.23 32.80
C GLY A 98 20.67 -1.04 34.08
N GLN A 99 19.84 -0.53 34.99
CA GLN A 99 19.41 -1.24 36.20
C GLN A 99 18.45 -2.38 35.88
N LEU A 100 17.43 -2.13 35.05
CA LEU A 100 16.49 -3.15 34.59
C LEU A 100 17.21 -4.33 33.91
N ARG A 101 18.20 -4.06 33.04
CA ARG A 101 19.04 -5.12 32.43
C ARG A 101 19.78 -5.96 33.48
N LYS A 102 20.33 -5.32 34.53
CA LYS A 102 21.01 -6.03 35.62
C LYS A 102 20.05 -6.94 36.37
N TYR A 103 18.84 -6.47 36.68
CA TYR A 103 17.84 -7.27 37.38
C TYR A 103 17.43 -8.49 36.56
N VAL A 104 17.05 -8.28 35.30
CA VAL A 104 16.62 -9.38 34.43
C VAL A 104 17.75 -10.38 34.20
N ALA A 105 18.98 -9.93 33.94
CA ALA A 105 20.12 -10.83 33.77
C ALA A 105 20.37 -11.70 35.03
N CYS A 106 20.22 -11.11 36.21
CA CYS A 106 20.35 -11.83 37.48
C CYS A 106 19.24 -12.87 37.67
N LEU A 107 17.98 -12.49 37.40
CA LEU A 107 16.82 -13.37 37.52
C LEU A 107 16.92 -14.54 36.54
N TRP A 108 17.18 -14.27 35.26
CA TRP A 108 17.31 -15.28 34.21
C TRP A 108 18.55 -16.17 34.34
N SER A 109 19.58 -15.77 35.07
CA SER A 109 20.73 -16.63 35.38
C SER A 109 20.44 -17.67 36.47
N GLN A 110 19.39 -17.47 37.26
CA GLN A 110 18.94 -18.40 38.30
C GLN A 110 17.87 -19.37 37.79
N GLU A 111 17.34 -19.11 36.59
CA GLU A 111 16.30 -19.90 35.95
C GLU A 111 16.91 -20.82 34.88
N PRO A 112 16.37 -22.03 34.66
CA PRO A 112 16.81 -22.88 33.56
C PRO A 112 16.61 -22.18 32.21
N ALA A 113 17.59 -22.26 31.30
CA ALA A 113 17.58 -21.53 30.03
C ALA A 113 16.28 -21.71 29.19
N GLY A 114 15.67 -22.90 29.22
CA GLY A 114 14.41 -23.19 28.52
C GLY A 114 13.13 -22.97 29.33
N GLN A 115 13.22 -22.46 30.56
CA GLN A 115 12.07 -22.23 31.48
C GLN A 115 12.16 -20.84 32.13
N ARG A 116 12.76 -19.88 31.44
CA ARG A 116 12.89 -18.52 31.92
C ARG A 116 11.54 -17.83 32.01
N THR A 117 11.32 -17.13 33.11
CA THR A 117 10.15 -16.31 33.34
C THR A 117 10.13 -15.17 32.33
N ARG A 118 9.00 -14.95 31.68
CA ARG A 118 8.79 -13.83 30.76
C ARG A 118 8.51 -12.57 31.57
N TYR A 119 9.56 -11.84 31.95
CA TYR A 119 9.44 -10.60 32.71
C TYR A 119 8.98 -9.44 31.82
N LEU A 120 8.22 -8.51 32.41
CA LEU A 120 7.96 -7.19 31.87
C LEU A 120 8.73 -6.16 32.69
N CYS A 121 9.40 -5.21 32.05
CA CYS A 121 10.15 -4.17 32.75
C CYS A 121 9.41 -2.84 32.66
N LEU A 122 9.46 -2.05 33.73
CA LEU A 122 8.85 -0.73 33.80
C LEU A 122 9.85 0.25 34.42
N ALA A 123 10.19 1.31 33.70
CA ALA A 123 10.90 2.46 34.27
C ALA A 123 9.88 3.56 34.58
N THR A 124 9.92 4.11 35.79
CA THR A 124 9.01 5.20 36.16
C THR A 124 9.63 6.19 37.12
N ASP A 125 9.11 7.41 37.11
CA ASP A 125 9.34 8.38 38.18
C ASP A 125 8.06 8.58 39.04
N GLY A 126 6.99 7.83 38.75
CA GLY A 126 5.67 7.96 39.33
C GLY A 126 4.71 8.85 38.53
N VAL A 127 5.18 9.56 37.51
CA VAL A 127 4.35 10.38 36.59
C VAL A 127 4.50 9.91 35.15
N LEU A 128 5.74 9.71 34.70
CA LEU A 128 6.07 9.13 33.42
C LEU A 128 6.38 7.65 33.60
N PHE A 129 5.78 6.80 32.77
CA PHE A 129 6.01 5.36 32.78
C PHE A 129 6.43 4.91 31.38
N THR A 130 7.49 4.12 31.30
CA THR A 130 7.96 3.47 30.06
C THR A 130 8.03 1.97 30.28
N VAL A 131 7.36 1.22 29.43
CA VAL A 131 7.34 -0.24 29.44
C VAL A 131 8.40 -0.77 28.51
N TYR A 132 9.09 -1.83 28.94
CA TYR A 132 10.11 -2.51 28.17
C TYR A 132 9.87 -4.03 28.18
N THR A 133 10.16 -4.66 27.06
CA THR A 133 10.25 -6.11 26.95
C THR A 133 11.71 -6.53 26.94
N PRO A 134 12.18 -7.27 27.96
CA PRO A 134 13.51 -7.84 27.91
C PRO A 134 13.58 -8.97 26.88
N ILE A 135 14.65 -8.96 26.08
CA ILE A 135 14.96 -9.94 25.03
C ILE A 135 16.39 -10.43 25.21
N LEU A 136 16.62 -11.69 24.85
CA LEU A 136 17.91 -12.36 24.90
C LEU A 136 18.31 -12.89 23.53
N ASP A 137 19.41 -12.41 22.96
CA ASP A 137 19.82 -12.82 21.61
C ASP A 137 20.26 -14.31 21.56
N ASP A 138 20.84 -14.83 22.65
CA ASP A 138 21.17 -16.26 22.80
C ASP A 138 20.37 -16.89 23.96
N PRO A 139 19.20 -17.51 23.67
CA PRO A 139 18.38 -18.18 24.66
C PRO A 139 19.09 -19.30 25.41
N GLY A 140 20.12 -19.93 24.81
CA GLY A 140 20.83 -21.07 25.36
C GLY A 140 21.89 -20.70 26.40
N LYS A 141 22.27 -19.43 26.48
CA LYS A 141 23.30 -18.96 27.42
C LYS A 141 22.83 -19.10 28.87
N THR A 142 23.61 -19.78 29.72
CA THR A 142 23.20 -20.10 31.11
C THR A 142 23.58 -19.03 32.14
N THR A 143 24.69 -18.33 31.95
CA THR A 143 25.12 -17.20 32.80
C THR A 143 25.05 -15.92 31.98
N LEU A 144 24.24 -14.97 32.42
CA LEU A 144 23.96 -13.73 31.69
C LEU A 144 24.62 -12.53 32.36
N SER A 145 25.26 -11.68 31.58
CA SER A 145 25.64 -10.32 31.97
C SER A 145 24.50 -9.35 31.60
N PRO A 146 24.49 -8.13 32.18
CA PRO A 146 23.53 -7.10 31.78
C PRO A 146 23.60 -6.73 30.30
N GLU A 147 24.76 -6.90 29.63
CA GLU A 147 24.90 -6.61 28.21
C GLU A 147 24.21 -7.66 27.32
N ASP A 148 23.95 -8.86 27.85
CA ASP A 148 23.21 -9.90 27.12
C ASP A 148 21.71 -9.61 27.05
N VAL A 149 21.18 -8.76 27.93
CA VAL A 149 19.75 -8.42 27.98
C VAL A 149 19.50 -7.14 27.19
N ARG A 150 18.79 -7.26 26.08
CA ARG A 150 18.27 -6.11 25.33
C ARG A 150 16.90 -5.73 25.88
N LEU A 151 16.61 -4.44 25.96
CA LEU A 151 15.28 -3.94 26.34
C LEU A 151 14.62 -3.34 25.10
N GLU A 152 13.59 -3.98 24.58
CA GLU A 152 12.76 -3.41 23.52
C GLU A 152 11.74 -2.44 24.14
N PRO A 153 11.72 -1.17 23.70
CA PRO A 153 10.73 -0.22 24.19
C PRO A 153 9.32 -0.59 23.70
N GLY A 154 8.36 -0.56 24.62
CA GLY A 154 6.94 -0.76 24.37
C GLY A 154 6.15 0.54 24.54
N ASP A 155 5.11 0.49 25.38
CA ASP A 155 4.22 1.63 25.62
C ASP A 155 4.86 2.67 26.56
N ARG A 156 4.51 3.94 26.38
CA ARG A 156 4.97 5.07 27.21
C ARG A 156 3.83 6.03 27.47
N ILE A 157 3.62 6.37 28.74
CA ILE A 157 2.52 7.24 29.17
C ILE A 157 3.01 8.33 30.11
N ASP A 158 2.51 9.56 29.89
CA ASP A 158 2.63 10.69 30.80
C ASP A 158 1.28 10.89 31.48
N VAL A 159 1.18 10.44 32.73
CA VAL A 159 -0.07 10.41 33.48
C VAL A 159 -0.62 11.83 33.70
N ALA A 160 0.25 12.84 33.73
CA ALA A 160 -0.17 14.24 33.89
C ALA A 160 -0.86 14.81 32.64
N ARG A 161 -0.80 14.14 31.48
CA ARG A 161 -1.44 14.56 30.23
C ARG A 161 -2.71 13.80 29.89
N LEU A 162 -3.11 12.83 30.71
CA LEU A 162 -4.28 12.01 30.46
C LEU A 162 -5.56 12.77 30.78
N GLU A 163 -6.45 12.83 29.80
CA GLU A 163 -7.83 13.29 29.99
C GLU A 163 -8.77 12.29 29.29
N PRO A 164 -9.57 11.54 30.06
CA PRO A 164 -9.74 11.62 31.52
C PRO A 164 -8.62 10.89 32.31
N PRO A 165 -8.30 11.32 33.56
CA PRO A 165 -7.24 10.70 34.38
C PRO A 165 -7.42 9.21 34.66
N ARG A 166 -8.66 8.72 34.75
CA ARG A 166 -8.98 7.30 34.96
C ARG A 166 -8.41 6.36 33.89
N GLU A 167 -8.01 6.86 32.72
CA GLU A 167 -7.28 6.06 31.72
C GLU A 167 -6.00 5.43 32.29
N PHE A 168 -5.39 6.05 33.31
CA PHE A 168 -4.22 5.48 33.99
C PHE A 168 -4.53 4.16 34.71
N TYR A 169 -5.74 4.01 35.28
CA TYR A 169 -6.16 2.76 35.91
C TYR A 169 -6.20 1.62 34.88
N PHE A 170 -6.84 1.85 33.73
CA PHE A 170 -6.92 0.86 32.66
C PHE A 170 -5.54 0.55 32.06
N TRP A 171 -4.67 1.56 31.99
CA TRP A 171 -3.27 1.38 31.57
C TRP A 171 -2.49 0.49 32.54
N LEU A 172 -2.58 0.74 33.86
CA LEU A 172 -1.94 -0.11 34.86
C LEU A 172 -2.53 -1.53 34.87
N ASP A 173 -3.85 -1.66 34.81
CA ASP A 173 -4.52 -2.97 34.79
C ASP A 173 -4.00 -3.81 33.61
N ARG A 174 -3.84 -3.23 32.42
CA ARG A 174 -3.28 -3.90 31.22
C ARG A 174 -1.94 -4.61 31.49
N TYR A 175 -1.05 -4.01 32.28
CA TYR A 175 0.31 -4.52 32.49
C TYR A 175 0.50 -5.30 33.78
N LEU A 176 -0.39 -5.12 34.76
CA LEU A 176 -0.24 -5.73 36.08
C LEU A 176 -1.16 -6.93 36.30
N LEU A 177 -2.44 -6.83 35.94
CA LEU A 177 -3.46 -7.79 36.41
C LEU A 177 -4.51 -8.21 35.38
N ARG A 178 -4.84 -7.33 34.43
CA ARG A 178 -5.86 -7.50 33.38
C ARG A 178 -7.21 -7.96 33.92
N ARG A 179 -7.71 -7.32 34.98
CA ARG A 179 -9.02 -7.64 35.57
C ARG A 179 -10.18 -7.11 34.74
N GLU A 180 -9.98 -6.01 34.02
CA GLU A 180 -11.06 -5.37 33.26
C GLU A 180 -11.27 -6.04 31.89
N ILE A 181 -12.53 -6.33 31.58
CA ILE A 181 -12.91 -6.81 30.25
C ILE A 181 -12.87 -5.63 29.28
N MET A 182 -11.94 -5.66 28.34
CA MET A 182 -11.76 -4.63 27.34
C MET A 182 -12.71 -4.81 26.15
N ALA A 183 -13.14 -3.67 25.60
CA ALA A 183 -13.74 -3.64 24.28
C ALA A 183 -12.67 -3.98 23.23
N PRO A 184 -12.96 -4.87 22.26
CA PRO A 184 -12.02 -5.27 21.22
C PRO A 184 -11.94 -4.18 20.14
N ARG A 185 -11.38 -3.03 20.51
CA ARG A 185 -11.10 -1.96 19.57
C ARG A 185 -9.75 -2.18 18.89
N SER A 186 -9.59 -1.71 17.65
CA SER A 186 -8.34 -1.82 16.87
C SER A 186 -7.14 -1.31 17.68
N GLU A 187 -7.30 -0.17 18.35
CA GLU A 187 -6.25 0.45 19.17
C GLU A 187 -5.82 -0.43 20.35
N ASN A 188 -6.77 -1.03 21.07
CA ASN A 188 -6.47 -1.90 22.21
C ASN A 188 -5.80 -3.20 21.76
N ILE A 189 -6.33 -3.80 20.69
CA ILE A 189 -5.78 -5.02 20.11
C ILE A 189 -4.35 -4.77 19.59
N VAL A 190 -4.09 -3.65 18.92
CA VAL A 190 -2.72 -3.28 18.48
C VAL A 190 -1.78 -3.04 19.66
N LYS A 191 -2.23 -2.43 20.76
CA LYS A 191 -1.39 -2.26 21.96
C LYS A 191 -0.98 -3.60 22.59
N ASP A 192 -1.86 -4.60 22.55
CA ASP A 192 -1.63 -5.90 23.19
C ASP A 192 -0.96 -6.93 22.29
N PHE A 193 -1.09 -6.81 20.96
CA PHE A 193 -0.65 -7.81 19.99
C PHE A 193 0.16 -7.24 18.81
N GLY A 194 0.35 -5.93 18.74
CA GLY A 194 1.12 -5.26 17.69
C GLY A 194 2.63 -5.40 17.85
N LEU A 195 3.39 -4.84 16.91
CA LEU A 195 4.85 -5.03 16.81
C LEU A 195 5.59 -4.64 18.09
N HIS A 196 5.14 -3.59 18.79
CA HIS A 196 5.75 -3.10 20.02
C HIS A 196 5.16 -3.71 21.30
N SER A 197 4.22 -4.66 21.17
CA SER A 197 3.60 -5.30 22.32
C SER A 197 4.52 -6.34 22.94
N HIS A 198 4.44 -6.50 24.26
CA HIS A 198 5.18 -7.53 24.98
C HIS A 198 4.85 -8.94 24.48
N ALA A 199 3.58 -9.19 24.16
CA ALA A 199 3.13 -10.48 23.66
C ALA A 199 3.74 -10.84 22.30
N PHE A 200 3.82 -9.87 21.38
CA PHE A 200 4.46 -10.08 20.08
C PHE A 200 5.97 -10.31 20.23
N GLN A 201 6.66 -9.46 20.99
CA GLN A 201 8.11 -9.54 21.15
C GLN A 201 8.55 -10.92 21.67
N VAL A 202 7.87 -11.42 22.70
CA VAL A 202 8.12 -12.75 23.25
C VAL A 202 7.77 -13.85 22.25
N ALA A 203 6.56 -13.83 21.68
CA ALA A 203 6.11 -14.89 20.78
C ALA A 203 6.93 -14.94 19.48
N ALA A 204 7.30 -13.79 18.91
CA ALA A 204 8.08 -13.70 17.68
C ALA A 204 9.50 -14.25 17.89
N GLN A 205 10.13 -13.96 19.03
CA GLN A 205 11.43 -14.52 19.38
C GLN A 205 11.39 -16.05 19.47
N ASP A 206 10.41 -16.60 20.21
CA ASP A 206 10.22 -18.05 20.36
C ASP A 206 9.93 -18.72 18.99
N LEU A 207 9.06 -18.12 18.18
CA LEU A 207 8.74 -18.61 16.84
C LEU A 207 9.95 -18.57 15.91
N LEU A 208 10.75 -17.50 15.94
CA LEU A 208 11.91 -17.34 15.08
C LEU A 208 13.03 -18.31 15.45
N ALA A 209 13.28 -18.51 16.75
CA ALA A 209 14.22 -19.50 17.24
C ALA A 209 13.79 -20.92 16.81
N LEU A 210 12.51 -21.24 17.00
CA LEU A 210 11.93 -22.52 16.59
C LEU A 210 12.03 -22.73 15.06
N TRP A 211 11.67 -21.71 14.28
CA TRP A 211 11.74 -21.76 12.82
C TRP A 211 13.16 -21.99 12.33
N ASN A 212 14.15 -21.27 12.87
CA ASN A 212 15.55 -21.45 12.52
C ASN A 212 16.08 -22.87 12.77
N GLY A 213 15.57 -23.55 13.81
CA GLY A 213 15.90 -24.95 14.09
C GLY A 213 15.22 -25.97 13.16
N LEU A 214 14.07 -25.63 12.57
CA LEU A 214 13.24 -26.56 11.81
C LEU A 214 13.25 -26.35 10.29
N LYS A 215 13.54 -25.13 9.81
CA LYS A 215 13.41 -24.76 8.38
C LYS A 215 14.21 -25.61 7.39
N GLY A 216 15.28 -26.26 7.85
CA GLY A 216 16.10 -27.15 7.04
C GLY A 216 15.52 -28.56 6.83
N GLN A 217 14.47 -28.91 7.58
CA GLN A 217 13.81 -30.21 7.44
C GLN A 217 12.85 -30.20 6.23
N PRO A 218 12.77 -31.28 5.42
CA PRO A 218 12.00 -31.31 4.17
C PRO A 218 10.53 -30.87 4.34
N ASP A 219 9.90 -31.34 5.40
CA ASP A 219 8.48 -31.18 5.71
C ASP A 219 8.11 -29.70 5.97
N PHE A 220 9.06 -28.94 6.53
CA PHE A 220 8.92 -27.52 6.85
C PHE A 220 9.39 -26.64 5.68
N ALA A 221 10.45 -27.04 4.98
CA ALA A 221 10.93 -26.36 3.79
C ALA A 221 9.83 -26.26 2.72
N VAL A 222 9.09 -27.34 2.46
CA VAL A 222 7.98 -27.33 1.49
C VAL A 222 6.88 -26.35 1.87
N ILE A 223 6.58 -26.19 3.16
CA ILE A 223 5.59 -25.20 3.63
C ILE A 223 6.04 -23.78 3.29
N TYR A 224 7.31 -23.48 3.60
CA TYR A 224 7.88 -22.16 3.36
C TYR A 224 7.96 -21.85 1.88
N GLU A 225 8.45 -22.79 1.06
CA GLU A 225 8.52 -22.65 -0.40
C GLU A 225 7.13 -22.46 -1.01
N ALA A 226 6.13 -23.20 -0.55
CA ALA A 226 4.77 -23.06 -1.02
C ALA A 226 4.16 -21.71 -0.59
N TRP A 227 4.37 -21.28 0.66
CA TRP A 227 3.96 -19.95 1.14
C TRP A 227 4.63 -18.84 0.32
N GLU A 228 5.94 -18.93 0.10
CA GLU A 228 6.72 -17.97 -0.68
C GLU A 228 6.25 -17.92 -2.14
N LYS A 229 5.89 -19.07 -2.74
CA LYS A 229 5.32 -19.14 -4.09
C LYS A 229 4.02 -18.33 -4.21
N TYR A 230 3.11 -18.46 -3.25
CA TYR A 230 1.89 -17.64 -3.21
C TYR A 230 2.22 -16.18 -3.00
N LEU A 231 3.12 -15.87 -2.06
CA LEU A 231 3.56 -14.50 -1.83
C LEU A 231 4.19 -13.88 -3.07
N ARG A 232 5.00 -14.60 -3.84
CA ARG A 232 5.66 -14.08 -5.05
C ARG A 232 4.66 -13.65 -6.13
N ILE A 233 3.51 -14.31 -6.22
CA ILE A 233 2.41 -13.90 -7.12
C ILE A 233 1.88 -12.51 -6.72
N VAL A 234 1.86 -12.24 -5.41
CA VAL A 234 1.32 -11.02 -4.81
C VAL A 234 2.41 -9.92 -4.81
N TYR A 235 3.55 -10.20 -4.17
CA TYR A 235 4.70 -9.33 -3.92
C TYR A 235 5.60 -9.05 -5.12
N GLY A 236 5.48 -9.83 -6.20
CA GLY A 236 6.29 -9.68 -7.41
C GLY A 236 7.75 -10.09 -7.25
N SER A 237 8.35 -9.84 -6.09
CA SER A 237 9.72 -10.17 -5.72
C SER A 237 9.78 -11.31 -4.68
N ALA A 238 10.93 -11.95 -4.58
CA ALA A 238 11.22 -12.90 -3.50
C ALA A 238 11.47 -12.11 -2.21
N LEU A 239 10.40 -11.82 -1.46
CA LEU A 239 10.46 -11.31 -0.09
C LEU A 239 10.59 -12.49 0.90
N ALA A 240 11.47 -13.45 0.59
CA ALA A 240 11.76 -14.59 1.45
C ALA A 240 12.50 -14.10 2.70
N ASP A 241 11.71 -13.66 3.68
CA ASP A 241 12.15 -13.18 4.97
C ASP A 241 11.54 -14.06 6.06
N ASP A 242 12.41 -14.70 6.85
CA ASP A 242 12.03 -15.54 7.97
C ASP A 242 11.21 -14.74 9.00
N GLU A 243 11.51 -13.45 9.19
CA GLU A 243 10.73 -12.60 10.10
C GLU A 243 9.30 -12.38 9.59
N LEU A 244 9.13 -12.15 8.28
CA LEU A 244 7.80 -12.00 7.68
C LEU A 244 6.98 -13.28 7.82
N PHE A 245 7.60 -14.46 7.62
CA PHE A 245 6.95 -15.74 7.83
C PHE A 245 6.51 -15.94 9.29
N VAL A 246 7.35 -15.55 10.25
CA VAL A 246 7.04 -15.57 11.68
C VAL A 246 5.90 -14.61 12.03
N ARG A 247 5.92 -13.37 11.52
CA ARG A 247 4.84 -12.39 11.73
C ARG A 247 3.51 -12.88 11.17
N HIS A 248 3.53 -13.51 10.00
CA HIS A 248 2.35 -14.14 9.42
C HIS A 248 1.85 -15.34 10.25
N THR A 249 2.77 -16.17 10.74
CA THR A 249 2.44 -17.29 11.64
C THR A 249 1.78 -16.77 12.93
N TYR A 250 2.36 -15.75 13.55
CA TYR A 250 1.82 -15.10 14.75
C TYR A 250 0.38 -14.59 14.54
N LEU A 251 0.12 -13.87 13.45
CA LEU A 251 -1.22 -13.35 13.18
C LEU A 251 -2.21 -14.48 12.86
N ALA A 252 -1.78 -15.54 12.19
CA ALA A 252 -2.61 -16.72 11.94
C ALA A 252 -3.01 -17.43 13.24
N ILE A 253 -2.10 -17.53 14.23
CA ILE A 253 -2.42 -18.05 15.56
C ILE A 253 -3.50 -17.19 16.21
N LEU A 254 -3.33 -15.86 16.24
CA LEU A 254 -4.31 -14.95 16.82
C LEU A 254 -5.68 -15.08 16.16
N ALA A 255 -5.73 -15.13 14.82
CA ALA A 255 -6.98 -15.30 14.09
C ALA A 255 -7.70 -16.61 14.48
N LYS A 256 -6.97 -17.73 14.55
CA LYS A 256 -7.50 -19.03 15.02
C LYS A 256 -8.03 -18.95 16.45
N LEU A 257 -7.27 -18.36 17.37
CA LEU A 257 -7.66 -18.22 18.77
C LEU A 257 -8.86 -17.29 18.96
N MET A 258 -8.95 -16.19 18.20
CA MET A 258 -10.10 -15.28 18.21
C MET A 258 -11.38 -15.98 17.72
N ALA A 259 -11.29 -16.74 16.62
CA ALA A 259 -12.41 -17.53 16.12
C ALA A 259 -12.87 -18.55 17.17
N TRP A 260 -11.95 -19.26 17.81
CA TRP A 260 -12.27 -20.22 18.85
C TRP A 260 -12.93 -19.56 20.07
N THR A 261 -12.33 -18.47 20.59
CA THR A 261 -12.85 -17.72 21.74
C THR A 261 -14.25 -17.16 21.47
N ARG A 262 -14.57 -16.81 20.22
CA ARG A 262 -15.91 -16.36 19.84
C ARG A 262 -16.96 -17.49 19.88
N LEU A 263 -16.56 -18.73 19.60
CA LEU A 263 -17.46 -19.87 19.48
C LEU A 263 -17.72 -20.57 20.80
N ASP A 264 -16.71 -20.62 21.68
CA ASP A 264 -16.74 -21.34 22.94
C ASP A 264 -16.47 -20.41 24.13
N ASP A 265 -17.50 -20.11 24.92
CA ASP A 265 -17.37 -19.29 26.13
C ASP A 265 -16.58 -19.99 27.25
N LYS A 266 -16.39 -21.32 27.14
CA LYS A 266 -15.69 -22.16 28.11
C LYS A 266 -14.36 -22.69 27.56
N THR A 267 -13.67 -21.87 26.76
CA THR A 267 -12.32 -22.19 26.25
C THR A 267 -11.43 -22.73 27.37
N THR A 268 -10.91 -23.95 27.23
CA THR A 268 -9.93 -24.50 28.18
C THR A 268 -8.52 -24.14 27.73
N SER A 269 -7.56 -24.03 28.64
CA SER A 269 -6.14 -23.87 28.29
C SER A 269 -5.41 -25.22 28.10
N ALA A 270 -6.18 -26.30 27.93
CA ALA A 270 -5.64 -27.64 27.76
C ALA A 270 -4.86 -27.76 26.44
N GLY A 271 -3.63 -28.27 26.51
CA GLY A 271 -2.71 -28.29 25.36
C GLY A 271 -3.26 -29.06 24.15
N GLU A 272 -3.99 -30.15 24.38
CA GLU A 272 -4.61 -30.93 23.29
C GLU A 272 -5.68 -30.14 22.53
N GLN A 273 -6.48 -29.33 23.24
CA GLN A 273 -7.52 -28.52 22.60
C GLN A 273 -6.89 -27.35 21.83
N ILE A 274 -5.86 -26.70 22.40
CA ILE A 274 -5.09 -25.65 21.72
C ILE A 274 -4.50 -26.20 20.42
N GLN A 275 -3.83 -27.35 20.47
CA GLN A 275 -3.28 -27.98 19.27
C GLN A 275 -4.36 -28.23 18.21
N ALA A 276 -5.51 -28.80 18.61
CA ALA A 276 -6.62 -29.03 17.68
C ALA A 276 -7.14 -27.73 17.03
N VAL A 277 -7.04 -26.59 17.70
CA VAL A 277 -7.37 -25.27 17.15
C VAL A 277 -6.30 -24.80 16.16
N LEU A 278 -5.02 -24.98 16.48
CA LEU A 278 -3.90 -24.60 15.60
C LEU A 278 -3.90 -25.39 14.28
N GLU A 279 -4.30 -26.67 14.33
CA GLU A 279 -4.42 -27.56 13.16
C GLU A 279 -5.73 -27.38 12.37
N GLY A 280 -6.70 -26.65 12.93
CA GLY A 280 -8.05 -26.51 12.37
C GLY A 280 -9.02 -27.65 12.73
N GLN A 281 -8.53 -28.74 13.31
CA GLN A 281 -9.31 -29.95 13.68
C GLN A 281 -10.47 -29.65 14.64
N PHE A 282 -10.32 -28.69 15.55
CA PHE A 282 -11.39 -28.25 16.45
C PHE A 282 -12.61 -27.73 15.66
N PHE A 283 -12.37 -26.93 14.62
CA PHE A 283 -13.44 -26.33 13.82
C PHE A 283 -14.12 -27.37 12.94
N LYS A 284 -13.34 -28.29 12.34
CA LYS A 284 -13.88 -29.44 11.60
C LYS A 284 -14.80 -30.31 12.47
N LYS A 285 -14.34 -30.70 13.66
CA LYS A 285 -15.14 -31.46 14.64
C LYS A 285 -16.39 -30.70 15.11
N SER A 286 -16.34 -29.38 15.09
CA SER A 286 -17.47 -28.50 15.42
C SER A 286 -18.47 -28.32 14.27
N GLY A 287 -18.19 -28.90 13.09
CA GLY A 287 -19.04 -28.84 11.91
C GLY A 287 -18.71 -27.74 10.90
N MET A 288 -17.50 -27.18 10.93
CA MET A 288 -16.99 -26.25 9.91
C MET A 288 -15.90 -26.92 9.07
N GLU A 289 -16.24 -27.35 7.86
CA GLU A 289 -15.42 -28.28 7.06
C GLU A 289 -14.19 -27.66 6.41
N ASN A 290 -14.15 -26.35 6.15
CA ASN A 290 -13.05 -25.71 5.41
C ASN A 290 -12.42 -24.53 6.17
N PHE A 291 -12.60 -24.49 7.49
CA PHE A 291 -12.08 -23.42 8.34
C PHE A 291 -10.68 -23.78 8.86
N LEU A 292 -9.66 -23.21 8.22
CA LEU A 292 -8.27 -23.23 8.69
C LEU A 292 -7.65 -24.64 8.81
N GLU A 293 -8.06 -25.57 7.96
CA GLU A 293 -7.49 -26.93 7.91
C GLU A 293 -6.07 -26.90 7.31
N GLU A 294 -5.08 -27.49 8.01
CA GLU A 294 -3.69 -27.75 7.55
C GLU A 294 -3.12 -26.68 6.59
N ASP A 295 -3.21 -25.42 7.00
CA ASP A 295 -2.67 -24.28 6.26
C ASP A 295 -1.15 -24.13 6.44
N PHE A 296 -0.55 -23.16 5.74
CA PHE A 296 0.89 -22.86 5.83
C PHE A 296 1.39 -22.53 7.25
N PHE A 297 0.51 -22.09 8.15
CA PHE A 297 0.86 -21.67 9.50
C PHE A 297 0.50 -22.73 10.55
N SER A 298 -0.02 -23.90 10.13
CA SER A 298 -0.26 -25.04 11.02
C SER A 298 1.02 -25.78 11.44
N TRP A 299 2.18 -25.42 10.89
CA TRP A 299 3.48 -26.05 11.18
C TRP A 299 3.84 -26.08 12.67
N ILE A 300 3.39 -25.07 13.43
CA ILE A 300 3.56 -24.96 14.89
C ILE A 300 2.85 -26.06 15.69
N ALA A 301 1.93 -26.80 15.09
CA ALA A 301 1.24 -27.91 15.74
C ALA A 301 1.90 -29.27 15.45
N ARG A 302 2.88 -29.33 14.54
CA ARG A 302 3.59 -30.56 14.19
C ARG A 302 4.49 -31.02 15.32
N LYS A 303 4.77 -32.33 15.36
CA LYS A 303 5.44 -33.01 16.47
C LYS A 303 6.68 -32.27 16.99
N GLU A 304 7.55 -31.78 16.11
CA GLU A 304 8.81 -31.10 16.42
C GLU A 304 8.61 -29.66 16.92
N ALA A 305 7.48 -29.01 16.58
CA ALA A 305 7.16 -27.63 16.92
C ALA A 305 6.06 -27.49 18.00
N ARG A 306 5.34 -28.58 18.28
CA ARG A 306 4.05 -28.62 18.99
C ARG A 306 4.13 -28.00 20.37
N GLU A 307 5.15 -28.33 21.15
CA GLU A 307 5.28 -27.88 22.53
C GLU A 307 5.36 -26.35 22.58
N THR A 308 6.34 -25.77 21.88
CA THR A 308 6.51 -24.32 21.77
C THR A 308 5.30 -23.63 21.15
N GLY A 309 4.73 -24.21 20.08
CA GLY A 309 3.53 -23.67 19.42
C GLY A 309 2.31 -23.58 20.34
N VAL A 310 2.09 -24.62 21.16
CA VAL A 310 1.02 -24.64 22.16
C VAL A 310 1.27 -23.63 23.28
N GLU A 311 2.52 -23.48 23.75
CA GLU A 311 2.85 -22.48 24.77
C GLU A 311 2.63 -21.04 24.29
N ILE A 312 3.03 -20.73 23.05
CA ILE A 312 2.76 -19.43 22.43
C ILE A 312 1.25 -19.20 22.30
N ALA A 313 0.50 -20.19 21.82
CA ALA A 313 -0.94 -20.06 21.68
C ALA A 313 -1.65 -19.90 23.04
N ARG A 314 -1.19 -20.60 24.08
CA ARG A 314 -1.69 -20.45 25.45
C ARG A 314 -1.44 -19.04 25.98
N LEU A 315 -0.25 -18.50 25.73
CA LEU A 315 0.11 -17.14 26.08
C LEU A 315 -0.88 -16.13 25.46
N LEU A 316 -1.06 -16.20 24.15
CA LEU A 316 -1.93 -15.28 23.41
C LEU A 316 -3.40 -15.44 23.81
N LEU A 317 -3.85 -16.67 24.05
CA LEU A 317 -5.21 -16.94 24.54
C LEU A 317 -5.46 -16.30 25.92
N GLY A 318 -4.46 -16.32 26.81
CA GLY A 318 -4.55 -15.67 28.12
C GLY A 318 -4.85 -14.17 28.02
N ILE A 319 -4.30 -13.50 27.00
CA ILE A 319 -4.56 -12.08 26.71
C ILE A 319 -5.94 -11.90 26.09
N LEU A 320 -6.25 -12.71 25.07
CA LEU A 320 -7.52 -12.63 24.32
C LEU A 320 -8.75 -12.83 25.21
N ARG A 321 -8.64 -13.60 26.30
CA ARG A 321 -9.73 -13.82 27.27
C ARG A 321 -10.20 -12.55 27.98
N ASN A 322 -9.38 -11.50 27.99
CA ASN A 322 -9.76 -10.21 28.58
C ASN A 322 -10.53 -9.32 27.59
N TYR A 323 -10.86 -9.83 26.40
CA TYR A 323 -11.63 -9.10 25.40
C TYR A 323 -13.03 -9.68 25.23
N ASN A 324 -14.03 -8.79 25.19
CA ASN A 324 -15.39 -9.19 24.81
C ASN A 324 -15.54 -9.23 23.28
N LEU A 325 -15.10 -10.33 22.66
CA LEU A 325 -15.18 -10.53 21.21
C LEU A 325 -16.62 -10.54 20.64
N ARG A 326 -17.66 -10.66 21.49
CA ARG A 326 -19.07 -10.53 21.03
C ARG A 326 -19.43 -9.08 20.68
N GLY A 327 -18.76 -8.12 21.29
CA GLY A 327 -18.93 -6.68 21.04
C GLY A 327 -18.09 -6.14 19.89
N LEU A 328 -17.42 -7.02 19.13
CA LEU A 328 -16.59 -6.62 18.00
C LEU A 328 -17.43 -5.93 16.92
N ALA A 329 -17.12 -4.67 16.64
CA ALA A 329 -17.82 -3.85 15.64
C ALA A 329 -16.95 -3.51 14.43
N GLU A 330 -15.64 -3.75 14.53
CA GLU A 330 -14.62 -3.36 13.55
C GLU A 330 -13.69 -4.54 13.21
N ASP A 331 -12.98 -4.42 12.09
CA ASP A 331 -11.97 -5.38 11.65
C ASP A 331 -10.63 -5.13 12.36
N VAL A 332 -10.46 -5.69 13.56
CA VAL A 332 -9.24 -5.52 14.38
C VAL A 332 -8.02 -6.26 13.82
N LEU A 333 -8.24 -7.35 13.08
CA LEU A 333 -7.16 -8.14 12.48
C LEU A 333 -6.50 -7.39 11.31
N LYS A 334 -7.25 -6.58 10.57
CA LYS A 334 -6.72 -5.63 9.59
C LYS A 334 -5.70 -4.67 10.23
N SER A 335 -6.06 -4.06 11.35
CA SER A 335 -5.18 -3.10 12.04
C SER A 335 -3.89 -3.78 12.51
N LEU A 336 -3.98 -5.00 13.04
CA LEU A 336 -2.80 -5.80 13.39
C LEU A 336 -1.94 -6.15 12.17
N TYR A 337 -2.55 -6.59 11.07
CA TYR A 337 -1.79 -6.87 9.84
C TYR A 337 -1.01 -5.64 9.36
N GLN A 338 -1.66 -4.46 9.36
CA GLN A 338 -1.02 -3.22 8.94
C GLN A 338 0.12 -2.78 9.88
N GLU A 339 0.02 -3.11 11.17
CA GLU A 339 1.08 -2.83 12.15
C GLU A 339 2.26 -3.80 12.02
N LEU A 340 1.99 -5.10 11.82
CA LEU A 340 3.02 -6.14 11.79
C LEU A 340 3.78 -6.19 10.46
N VAL A 341 3.14 -5.80 9.35
CA VAL A 341 3.73 -5.88 8.00
C VAL A 341 4.17 -4.50 7.51
N ASP A 342 5.43 -4.42 7.07
CA ASP A 342 6.08 -3.17 6.66
C ASP A 342 5.28 -2.41 5.58
N PRO A 343 5.13 -1.07 5.70
CA PRO A 343 4.39 -0.27 4.73
C PRO A 343 4.91 -0.36 3.29
N LYS A 344 6.22 -0.56 3.07
CA LYS A 344 6.80 -0.73 1.74
C LYS A 344 6.38 -2.08 1.15
N ALA A 345 6.45 -3.15 1.93
CA ALA A 345 5.97 -4.47 1.50
C ALA A 345 4.50 -4.40 1.06
N ARG A 346 3.63 -3.75 1.84
CA ARG A 346 2.21 -3.54 1.47
C ARG A 346 2.02 -2.60 0.27
N HIS A 347 2.88 -1.58 0.10
CA HIS A 347 2.82 -0.68 -1.04
C HIS A 347 3.18 -1.37 -2.35
N ASP A 348 4.21 -2.23 -2.34
CA ASP A 348 4.66 -3.00 -3.51
C ASP A 348 3.55 -3.96 -4.01
N LEU A 349 2.59 -4.30 -3.14
CA LEU A 349 1.38 -5.06 -3.45
C LEU A 349 0.21 -4.26 -3.99
N GLY A 350 0.22 -2.96 -3.78
CA GLY A 350 -1.01 -2.17 -3.90
C GLY A 350 -2.08 -2.57 -2.87
N GLU A 351 -1.68 -3.08 -1.69
CA GLU A 351 -2.60 -3.44 -0.61
C GLU A 351 -3.01 -2.20 0.19
N TYR A 352 -4.22 -1.72 -0.08
CA TYR A 352 -4.84 -0.63 0.66
C TYR A 352 -6.09 -1.15 1.36
N TYR A 353 -5.98 -1.54 2.63
CA TYR A 353 -7.16 -2.01 3.35
C TYR A 353 -8.20 -0.92 3.52
N THR A 354 -9.46 -1.29 3.27
CA THR A 354 -10.61 -0.39 3.26
C THR A 354 -11.01 0.00 4.70
N PRO A 355 -11.23 1.29 4.97
CA PRO A 355 -11.87 1.74 6.21
C PRO A 355 -13.26 1.16 6.42
N ASP A 356 -13.61 0.86 7.68
CA ASP A 356 -14.86 0.17 8.02
C ASP A 356 -16.09 1.00 7.67
N TRP A 357 -16.06 2.32 7.92
CA TRP A 357 -17.15 3.22 7.54
C TRP A 357 -17.43 3.21 6.03
N LEU A 358 -16.38 3.17 5.20
CA LEU A 358 -16.53 3.23 3.75
C LEU A 358 -17.16 1.94 3.22
N ALA A 359 -16.65 0.78 3.69
CA ALA A 359 -17.23 -0.51 3.37
C ALA A 359 -18.68 -0.62 3.86
N ALA A 360 -18.96 -0.18 5.09
CA ALA A 360 -20.30 -0.19 5.67
C ALA A 360 -21.28 0.69 4.88
N ARG A 361 -20.86 1.89 4.45
CA ARG A 361 -21.68 2.81 3.64
C ARG A 361 -22.00 2.23 2.27
N MET A 362 -21.00 1.70 1.56
CA MET A 362 -21.17 1.07 0.24
C MET A 362 -22.11 -0.15 0.33
N VAL A 363 -21.86 -1.05 1.27
CA VAL A 363 -22.68 -2.25 1.48
C VAL A 363 -24.09 -1.87 1.92
N GLY A 364 -24.22 -0.87 2.80
CA GLY A 364 -25.50 -0.34 3.27
C GLY A 364 -26.38 0.11 2.10
N GLN A 365 -25.86 0.97 1.23
CA GLN A 365 -26.56 1.47 0.06
C GLN A 365 -27.02 0.36 -0.89
N LEU A 366 -26.17 -0.64 -1.15
CA LEU A 366 -26.48 -1.71 -2.08
C LEU A 366 -27.51 -2.70 -1.51
N LEU A 367 -27.33 -3.13 -0.25
CA LEU A 367 -28.19 -4.15 0.37
C LEU A 367 -29.51 -3.60 0.91
N GLU A 368 -29.63 -2.30 1.19
CA GLU A 368 -30.94 -1.69 1.51
C GLU A 368 -31.92 -1.80 0.34
N ARG A 369 -31.41 -1.73 -0.90
CA ARG A 369 -32.22 -1.89 -2.11
C ARG A 369 -32.53 -3.36 -2.40
N GLN A 370 -31.60 -4.26 -2.09
CA GLN A 370 -31.73 -5.70 -2.37
C GLN A 370 -31.19 -6.57 -1.22
N PRO A 371 -31.95 -6.74 -0.11
CA PRO A 371 -31.45 -7.41 1.10
C PRO A 371 -30.94 -8.84 0.88
N ARG A 372 -31.53 -9.56 -0.09
CA ARG A 372 -31.17 -10.94 -0.44
C ARG A 372 -30.20 -11.09 -1.61
N ALA A 373 -29.71 -10.00 -2.21
CA ALA A 373 -28.75 -10.07 -3.31
C ALA A 373 -27.49 -10.88 -2.94
N SER A 374 -26.95 -11.67 -3.85
CA SER A 374 -25.65 -12.33 -3.68
C SER A 374 -24.51 -11.34 -3.88
N VAL A 375 -23.52 -11.38 -2.99
CA VAL A 375 -22.38 -10.47 -2.87
C VAL A 375 -21.08 -11.26 -3.02
N LEU A 376 -20.21 -10.82 -3.93
CA LEU A 376 -18.83 -11.29 -4.03
C LEU A 376 -17.86 -10.15 -3.76
N ASP A 377 -16.86 -10.42 -2.93
CA ASP A 377 -15.61 -9.64 -2.91
C ASP A 377 -14.45 -10.43 -3.54
N PRO A 378 -14.05 -10.11 -4.78
CA PRO A 378 -13.04 -10.87 -5.53
C PRO A 378 -11.59 -10.54 -5.15
N ALA A 379 -11.36 -9.59 -4.23
CA ALA A 379 -10.04 -9.27 -3.67
C ALA A 379 -10.22 -8.89 -2.20
N CYS A 380 -10.70 -9.85 -1.40
CA CYS A 380 -11.36 -9.54 -0.16
C CYS A 380 -10.45 -9.09 0.98
N GLY A 381 -9.13 -9.28 0.87
CA GLY A 381 -8.16 -8.92 1.89
C GLY A 381 -8.53 -9.55 3.24
N SER A 382 -8.66 -8.71 4.27
CA SER A 382 -9.12 -9.13 5.61
C SER A 382 -10.63 -9.43 5.69
N GLY A 383 -11.37 -9.29 4.60
CA GLY A 383 -12.80 -9.58 4.53
C GLY A 383 -13.70 -8.45 5.03
N THR A 384 -13.24 -7.20 5.07
CA THR A 384 -14.02 -6.05 5.61
C THR A 384 -15.38 -5.90 4.92
N PHE A 385 -15.46 -5.97 3.58
CA PHE A 385 -16.74 -5.90 2.86
C PHE A 385 -17.66 -7.08 3.20
N LEU A 386 -17.10 -8.29 3.32
CA LEU A 386 -17.84 -9.49 3.67
C LEU A 386 -18.39 -9.40 5.10
N TYR A 387 -17.58 -8.94 6.04
CA TYR A 387 -17.98 -8.68 7.43
C TYR A 387 -19.17 -7.72 7.49
N GLN A 388 -19.10 -6.59 6.76
CA GLN A 388 -20.20 -5.63 6.69
C GLN A 388 -21.44 -6.19 5.99
N ALA A 389 -21.27 -6.98 4.92
CA ALA A 389 -22.38 -7.62 4.20
C ALA A 389 -23.12 -8.63 5.09
N VAL A 390 -22.39 -9.49 5.81
CA VAL A 390 -22.96 -10.44 6.78
C VAL A 390 -23.74 -9.69 7.86
N ARG A 391 -23.15 -8.66 8.49
CA ARG A 391 -23.82 -7.86 9.53
C ARG A 391 -25.07 -7.15 9.01
N LYS A 392 -25.00 -6.52 7.83
CA LYS A 392 -26.14 -5.83 7.22
C LYS A 392 -27.26 -6.81 6.88
N LYS A 393 -26.95 -7.99 6.34
CA LYS A 393 -27.95 -9.04 6.08
C LYS A 393 -28.60 -9.56 7.35
N ARG A 394 -27.82 -9.81 8.42
CA ARG A 394 -28.38 -10.17 9.73
C ARG A 394 -29.33 -9.11 10.27
N ALA A 395 -28.96 -7.84 10.16
CA ALA A 395 -29.81 -6.72 10.59
C ALA A 395 -31.12 -6.62 9.77
N LEU A 396 -31.08 -6.90 8.47
CA LEU A 396 -32.24 -6.78 7.57
C LEU A 396 -33.13 -8.03 7.57
N LEU A 397 -32.56 -9.23 7.70
CA LEU A 397 -33.26 -10.52 7.56
C LEU A 397 -33.53 -11.21 8.90
N GLY A 398 -32.89 -10.76 9.99
CA GLY A 398 -32.98 -11.38 11.31
C GLY A 398 -32.15 -12.67 11.45
N ASP A 399 -31.98 -13.15 12.69
CA ASP A 399 -31.17 -14.32 12.98
C ASP A 399 -32.00 -15.63 12.96
N SER A 400 -32.00 -16.31 11.81
CA SER A 400 -32.67 -17.60 11.59
C SER A 400 -31.76 -18.61 10.87
N ALA A 401 -32.12 -19.90 10.90
CA ALA A 401 -31.40 -20.92 10.14
C ALA A 401 -31.40 -20.63 8.62
N GLU A 402 -32.53 -20.13 8.10
CA GLU A 402 -32.67 -19.69 6.70
C GLU A 402 -31.74 -18.52 6.39
N THR A 403 -31.59 -17.55 7.30
CA THR A 403 -30.66 -16.44 7.13
C THR A 403 -29.20 -16.92 7.12
N LEU A 404 -28.84 -17.90 7.96
CA LEU A 404 -27.51 -18.52 7.92
C LEU A 404 -27.24 -19.20 6.59
N GLU A 405 -28.17 -20.06 6.13
CA GLU A 405 -28.09 -20.75 4.83
C GLU A 405 -27.97 -19.73 3.69
N HIS A 406 -28.79 -18.67 3.71
CA HIS A 406 -28.73 -17.57 2.74
C HIS A 406 -27.37 -16.88 2.72
N ILE A 407 -26.82 -16.53 3.89
CA ILE A 407 -25.54 -15.83 3.97
C ILE A 407 -24.40 -16.70 3.42
N LEU A 408 -24.38 -17.99 3.78
CA LEU A 408 -23.33 -18.93 3.34
C LEU A 408 -23.37 -19.19 1.83
N ASP A 409 -24.53 -19.15 1.18
CA ASP A 409 -24.64 -19.27 -0.29
C ASP A 409 -24.43 -17.93 -1.02
N ALA A 410 -24.88 -16.82 -0.41
CA ALA A 410 -24.96 -15.54 -1.08
C ALA A 410 -23.77 -14.61 -0.85
N VAL A 411 -22.94 -14.80 0.19
CA VAL A 411 -21.83 -13.87 0.49
C VAL A 411 -20.50 -14.62 0.40
N ALA A 412 -19.71 -14.37 -0.64
CA ALA A 412 -18.46 -15.07 -0.90
C ALA A 412 -17.27 -14.12 -1.09
N GLY A 413 -16.05 -14.64 -0.85
CA GLY A 413 -14.80 -13.89 -0.98
C GLY A 413 -13.70 -14.69 -1.67
N VAL A 414 -12.82 -13.99 -2.40
CA VAL A 414 -11.59 -14.56 -2.95
C VAL A 414 -10.42 -13.66 -2.63
N ASP A 415 -9.31 -14.24 -2.22
CA ASP A 415 -8.03 -13.54 -2.13
C ASP A 415 -6.87 -14.46 -2.51
N VAL A 416 -5.76 -13.88 -2.96
CA VAL A 416 -4.56 -14.61 -3.38
C VAL A 416 -3.54 -14.74 -2.23
N HIS A 417 -3.65 -13.91 -1.19
CA HIS A 417 -2.77 -13.94 -0.03
C HIS A 417 -3.28 -14.94 1.03
N PRO A 418 -2.49 -15.98 1.39
CA PRO A 418 -2.93 -17.02 2.34
C PRO A 418 -3.38 -16.49 3.70
N LEU A 419 -2.59 -15.60 4.32
CA LEU A 419 -2.97 -14.98 5.60
C LEU A 419 -4.24 -14.12 5.51
N ALA A 420 -4.41 -13.36 4.42
CA ALA A 420 -5.62 -12.56 4.22
C ALA A 420 -6.87 -13.44 4.22
N VAL A 421 -6.83 -14.60 3.54
CA VAL A 421 -7.91 -15.61 3.56
C VAL A 421 -8.20 -16.11 4.97
N ILE A 422 -7.18 -16.37 5.79
CA ILE A 422 -7.35 -16.81 7.19
C ILE A 422 -8.05 -15.73 8.02
N VAL A 423 -7.61 -14.48 7.86
CA VAL A 423 -8.20 -13.31 8.53
C VAL A 423 -9.64 -13.09 8.06
N ALA A 424 -9.91 -13.16 6.76
CA ALA A 424 -11.25 -13.01 6.20
C ALA A 424 -12.20 -14.12 6.68
N LYS A 425 -11.75 -15.38 6.71
CA LYS A 425 -12.53 -16.49 7.29
C LYS A 425 -12.87 -16.21 8.74
N THR A 426 -11.88 -15.76 9.51
CA THR A 426 -12.06 -15.41 10.93
C THR A 426 -13.09 -14.29 11.08
N ASN A 427 -12.94 -13.20 10.34
CA ASN A 427 -13.89 -12.08 10.35
C ASN A 427 -15.30 -12.51 9.92
N TYR A 428 -15.43 -13.41 8.94
CA TYR A 428 -16.71 -13.97 8.54
C TYR A 428 -17.39 -14.73 9.70
N VAL A 429 -16.65 -15.57 10.42
CA VAL A 429 -17.12 -16.28 11.61
C VAL A 429 -17.50 -15.31 12.72
N LEU A 430 -16.69 -14.28 12.96
CA LEU A 430 -16.97 -13.23 13.95
C LEU A 430 -18.26 -12.46 13.59
N ALA A 431 -18.48 -12.16 12.30
CA ALA A 431 -19.66 -11.47 11.79
C ALA A 431 -20.94 -12.33 11.90
N LEU A 432 -20.85 -13.64 11.65
CA LEU A 432 -21.95 -14.57 11.85
C LEU A 432 -22.31 -14.66 13.34
N GLY A 433 -21.29 -14.75 14.20
CA GLY A 433 -21.47 -14.79 15.65
C GLY A 433 -22.44 -15.89 16.10
N ASP A 434 -23.46 -15.53 16.87
CA ASP A 434 -24.39 -16.50 17.46
C ASP A 434 -25.33 -17.14 16.43
N LEU A 435 -25.41 -16.57 15.21
CA LEU A 435 -26.16 -17.16 14.09
C LEU A 435 -25.64 -18.56 13.75
N LEU A 436 -24.35 -18.83 13.94
CA LEU A 436 -23.74 -20.15 13.74
C LEU A 436 -24.38 -21.26 14.58
N ARG A 437 -25.02 -20.93 15.71
CA ARG A 437 -25.75 -21.89 16.55
C ARG A 437 -27.06 -22.37 15.91
N LYS A 438 -27.52 -21.71 14.84
CA LYS A 438 -28.74 -22.06 14.09
C LYS A 438 -28.48 -23.02 12.92
N ARG A 439 -27.24 -23.47 12.71
CA ARG A 439 -26.89 -24.44 11.66
C ARG A 439 -27.66 -25.75 11.82
N ARG A 440 -28.06 -26.35 10.70
CA ARG A 440 -28.73 -27.66 10.65
C ARG A 440 -27.77 -28.80 10.30
N ASP A 441 -26.73 -28.49 9.54
CA ASP A 441 -25.71 -29.43 9.09
C ASP A 441 -24.33 -28.76 9.19
N LYS A 442 -23.31 -29.48 8.74
CA LYS A 442 -21.97 -28.99 8.50
C LYS A 442 -21.99 -27.81 7.53
N ILE A 443 -21.10 -26.85 7.73
CA ILE A 443 -21.00 -25.64 6.92
C ILE A 443 -19.60 -25.46 6.35
N SER A 444 -19.52 -24.76 5.24
CA SER A 444 -18.28 -24.27 4.65
C SER A 444 -18.31 -22.74 4.62
N ILE A 445 -17.24 -22.09 5.06
CA ILE A 445 -17.06 -20.65 4.98
C ILE A 445 -16.66 -20.30 3.53
N PRO A 446 -17.45 -19.51 2.79
CA PRO A 446 -17.28 -19.29 1.35
C PRO A 446 -16.17 -18.26 1.04
N ILE A 447 -14.96 -18.51 1.53
CA ILE A 447 -13.77 -17.69 1.29
C ILE A 447 -12.65 -18.57 0.76
N TYR A 448 -12.08 -18.19 -0.37
CA TYR A 448 -11.22 -19.06 -1.16
C TYR A 448 -9.84 -18.43 -1.45
N LEU A 449 -8.79 -19.25 -1.36
CA LEU A 449 -7.41 -18.86 -1.68
C LEU A 449 -7.12 -19.07 -3.17
N SER A 450 -7.30 -18.04 -4.00
CA SER A 450 -7.04 -18.16 -5.44
C SER A 450 -6.84 -16.81 -6.13
N ASN A 451 -6.39 -16.85 -7.39
CA ASN A 451 -6.34 -15.67 -8.23
C ASN A 451 -7.70 -15.42 -8.90
N ALA A 452 -8.40 -14.38 -8.47
CA ALA A 452 -9.75 -14.08 -8.97
C ALA A 452 -9.79 -13.58 -10.43
N ILE A 453 -8.67 -13.24 -11.07
CA ILE A 453 -8.69 -12.75 -12.46
C ILE A 453 -7.96 -13.67 -13.45
N ARG A 454 -7.08 -14.55 -12.95
CA ARG A 454 -6.40 -15.61 -13.70
C ARG A 454 -6.95 -16.97 -13.32
N LEU A 455 -7.89 -17.45 -14.13
CA LEU A 455 -8.49 -18.78 -13.98
C LEU A 455 -7.52 -19.89 -14.43
N PRO A 456 -7.66 -21.12 -13.92
CA PRO A 456 -6.94 -22.29 -14.43
C PRO A 456 -7.15 -22.49 -15.93
N GLU A 457 -6.11 -22.96 -16.64
CA GLU A 457 -6.15 -23.18 -18.09
C GLU A 457 -6.87 -24.49 -18.42
N TYR A 458 -7.82 -24.43 -19.36
CA TYR A 458 -8.52 -25.61 -19.87
C TYR A 458 -7.78 -26.19 -21.08
N THR A 459 -7.38 -27.45 -20.99
CA THR A 459 -6.67 -28.15 -22.08
C THR A 459 -7.61 -29.12 -22.79
N ARG A 460 -7.84 -28.88 -24.09
CA ARG A 460 -8.63 -29.76 -24.97
C ARG A 460 -7.86 -30.95 -25.53
N GLU A 461 -6.53 -30.89 -25.52
CA GLU A 461 -5.66 -31.94 -26.07
C GLU A 461 -5.45 -33.09 -25.07
N THR A 462 -5.93 -34.28 -25.41
CA THR A 462 -5.50 -35.55 -24.79
C THR A 462 -4.03 -35.79 -25.15
N LYS A 463 -3.13 -35.63 -24.19
CA LYS A 463 -1.71 -35.96 -24.37
C LYS A 463 -1.46 -37.39 -23.87
N MET A 464 -0.61 -38.11 -24.57
CA MET A 464 -0.03 -39.35 -24.05
C MET A 464 1.10 -38.97 -23.11
N GLU A 465 1.02 -39.41 -21.86
CA GLU A 465 2.08 -39.22 -20.87
C GLU A 465 2.57 -40.60 -20.41
N VAL A 466 3.89 -40.72 -20.23
CA VAL A 466 4.51 -41.92 -19.68
C VAL A 466 4.63 -41.70 -18.18
N VAL A 467 3.82 -42.43 -17.41
CA VAL A 467 3.89 -42.44 -15.95
C VAL A 467 4.27 -43.85 -15.53
N ALA A 468 5.40 -43.99 -14.81
CA ALA A 468 5.89 -45.28 -14.33
C ALA A 468 5.96 -46.38 -15.40
N GLU A 469 6.50 -46.05 -16.59
CA GLU A 469 6.65 -46.95 -17.74
C GLU A 469 5.35 -47.42 -18.42
N GLU A 470 4.18 -46.89 -18.04
CA GLU A 470 2.89 -47.14 -18.69
C GLU A 470 2.40 -45.95 -19.52
N PHE A 471 1.79 -46.23 -20.67
CA PHE A 471 1.13 -45.23 -21.51
C PHE A 471 -0.28 -44.94 -21.00
N ARG A 472 -0.53 -43.73 -20.49
CA ARG A 472 -1.87 -43.31 -20.06
C ARG A 472 -2.37 -42.13 -20.90
N GLN A 473 -3.62 -42.24 -21.36
CA GLN A 473 -4.34 -41.12 -22.00
C GLN A 473 -4.92 -40.24 -20.89
N GLN A 474 -4.47 -38.98 -20.81
CA GLN A 474 -5.10 -38.03 -19.89
C GLN A 474 -6.30 -37.35 -20.56
N PRO A 475 -7.49 -37.34 -19.93
CA PRO A 475 -8.68 -36.68 -20.47
C PRO A 475 -8.49 -35.15 -20.55
N ALA A 476 -9.38 -34.50 -21.32
CA ALA A 476 -9.49 -33.05 -21.32
C ALA A 476 -9.91 -32.56 -19.93
N GLY A 477 -9.37 -31.41 -19.52
CA GLY A 477 -9.62 -30.87 -18.19
C GLY A 477 -8.82 -29.62 -17.90
N TYR A 478 -9.04 -29.07 -16.71
CA TYR A 478 -8.26 -27.94 -16.23
C TYR A 478 -6.93 -28.43 -15.65
N GLU A 479 -5.83 -27.75 -15.97
CA GLU A 479 -4.49 -28.14 -15.57
C GLU A 479 -3.98 -27.31 -14.38
N ILE A 480 -3.37 -27.97 -13.40
CA ILE A 480 -2.69 -27.35 -12.26
C ILE A 480 -1.35 -28.04 -11.98
N GLU A 481 -0.38 -27.28 -11.46
CA GLU A 481 0.89 -27.82 -11.00
C GLU A 481 0.87 -28.11 -9.49
N VAL A 482 1.18 -29.36 -9.11
CA VAL A 482 1.27 -29.85 -7.73
C VAL A 482 2.63 -30.52 -7.55
N GLY A 483 3.48 -30.00 -6.65
CA GLY A 483 4.81 -30.58 -6.40
C GLY A 483 5.68 -30.72 -7.67
N GLY A 484 5.54 -29.81 -8.63
CA GLY A 484 6.24 -29.85 -9.93
C GLY A 484 5.65 -30.80 -10.97
N ARG A 485 4.55 -31.51 -10.67
CA ARG A 485 3.81 -32.34 -11.63
C ARG A 485 2.52 -31.65 -12.07
N LYS A 486 2.14 -31.85 -13.33
CA LYS A 486 0.87 -31.35 -13.85
C LYS A 486 -0.23 -32.37 -13.58
N VAL A 487 -1.28 -31.91 -12.92
CA VAL A 487 -2.45 -32.72 -12.61
C VAL A 487 -3.66 -32.10 -13.29
N ARG A 488 -4.54 -32.94 -13.82
CA ARG A 488 -5.72 -32.50 -14.57
C ARG A 488 -7.01 -32.81 -13.82
N LEU A 489 -7.92 -31.85 -13.82
CA LEU A 489 -9.22 -31.97 -13.21
C LEU A 489 -10.33 -31.95 -14.27
N PRO A 490 -11.21 -32.96 -14.32
CA PRO A 490 -12.33 -33.00 -15.24
C PRO A 490 -13.31 -31.84 -15.02
N GLU A 491 -13.88 -31.34 -16.10
CA GLU A 491 -14.84 -30.20 -16.08
C GLU A 491 -16.07 -30.46 -15.22
N LYS A 492 -16.59 -31.70 -15.23
CA LYS A 492 -17.80 -32.08 -14.47
C LYS A 492 -17.70 -31.83 -12.97
N ILE A 493 -16.51 -31.91 -12.39
CA ILE A 493 -16.29 -31.64 -10.96
C ILE A 493 -16.45 -30.15 -10.65
N VAL A 494 -16.10 -29.30 -11.62
CA VAL A 494 -16.12 -27.85 -11.50
C VAL A 494 -17.56 -27.30 -11.43
N GLU A 495 -18.56 -28.12 -11.72
CA GLU A 495 -19.98 -27.74 -11.59
C GLU A 495 -20.54 -27.98 -10.18
N GLN A 496 -19.83 -28.74 -9.32
CA GLN A 496 -20.30 -29.14 -7.99
C GLN A 496 -19.23 -28.96 -6.89
N PRO A 497 -19.18 -27.80 -6.21
CA PRO A 497 -18.16 -27.50 -5.19
C PRO A 497 -18.08 -28.54 -4.06
N SER A 498 -19.23 -29.01 -3.56
CA SER A 498 -19.29 -30.01 -2.49
C SER A 498 -18.77 -31.39 -2.91
N LEU A 499 -18.88 -31.72 -4.20
CA LEU A 499 -18.33 -32.95 -4.75
C LEU A 499 -16.81 -32.84 -4.90
N TYR A 500 -16.31 -31.65 -5.25
CA TYR A 500 -14.88 -31.37 -5.41
C TYR A 500 -14.09 -31.57 -4.12
N ASP A 501 -14.51 -30.95 -3.02
CA ASP A 501 -13.80 -31.06 -1.74
C ASP A 501 -13.71 -32.51 -1.27
N ARG A 502 -14.82 -33.26 -1.42
CA ARG A 502 -14.87 -34.70 -1.11
C ARG A 502 -13.95 -35.52 -2.01
N ALA A 503 -13.83 -35.14 -3.28
CA ALA A 503 -12.98 -35.84 -4.23
C ALA A 503 -11.49 -35.69 -3.91
N ILE A 504 -11.05 -34.48 -3.55
CA ILE A 504 -9.68 -34.24 -3.12
C ILE A 504 -9.40 -34.92 -1.77
N GLU A 505 -10.37 -34.91 -0.85
CA GLU A 505 -10.23 -35.62 0.43
C GLU A 505 -10.09 -37.14 0.24
N ALA A 506 -10.94 -37.74 -0.60
CA ALA A 506 -10.87 -39.17 -0.93
C ALA A 506 -9.51 -39.55 -1.56
N ALA A 507 -8.99 -38.73 -2.47
CA ALA A 507 -7.67 -38.95 -3.06
C ALA A 507 -6.55 -38.87 -2.01
N ARG A 508 -6.62 -37.91 -1.07
CA ARG A 508 -5.63 -37.76 0.02
C ARG A 508 -5.70 -38.91 1.02
N GLU A 509 -6.91 -39.29 1.47
CA GLU A 509 -7.12 -40.39 2.42
C GLU A 509 -6.56 -41.71 1.85
N PHE A 510 -6.84 -41.97 0.57
CA PHE A 510 -6.29 -43.13 -0.11
C PHE A 510 -4.76 -43.04 -0.23
N ALA A 511 -4.22 -41.91 -0.67
CA ALA A 511 -2.78 -41.69 -0.77
C ALA A 511 -2.06 -41.99 0.56
N GLY A 512 -2.61 -41.54 1.69
CA GLY A 512 -2.05 -41.80 3.03
C GLY A 512 -2.09 -43.27 3.45
N GLN A 513 -3.20 -43.98 3.18
CA GLN A 513 -3.32 -45.42 3.51
C GLN A 513 -2.36 -46.31 2.69
N TRP A 514 -1.99 -45.83 1.51
CA TRP A 514 -1.22 -46.58 0.52
C TRP A 514 0.21 -46.05 0.32
N ALA A 515 0.66 -45.08 1.10
CA ALA A 515 2.04 -44.64 1.12
C ALA A 515 2.97 -45.81 1.48
N GLY A 516 4.03 -46.01 0.69
CA GLY A 516 4.98 -47.13 0.84
C GLY A 516 4.44 -48.49 0.37
N LYS A 517 3.30 -48.52 -0.34
CA LYS A 517 2.71 -49.75 -0.91
C LYS A 517 2.53 -49.59 -2.42
N ALA A 518 2.57 -50.73 -3.15
CA ALA A 518 2.18 -50.75 -4.55
C ALA A 518 0.67 -50.47 -4.67
N VAL A 519 0.30 -49.59 -5.59
CA VAL A 519 -1.09 -49.15 -5.80
C VAL A 519 -1.51 -49.51 -7.22
N GLN A 520 -2.74 -50.01 -7.36
CA GLN A 520 -3.39 -50.23 -8.65
C GLN A 520 -4.67 -49.40 -8.73
N GLU A 521 -5.03 -48.97 -9.94
CA GLU A 521 -6.24 -48.18 -10.22
C GLU A 521 -7.50 -48.86 -9.68
N GLU A 522 -7.59 -50.18 -9.82
CA GLU A 522 -8.70 -51.00 -9.33
C GLU A 522 -8.92 -50.87 -7.81
N TYR A 523 -7.85 -50.75 -7.01
CA TYR A 523 -7.98 -50.59 -5.55
C TYR A 523 -8.57 -49.23 -5.17
N PHE A 524 -8.24 -48.18 -5.93
CA PHE A 524 -8.81 -46.86 -5.74
C PHE A 524 -10.29 -46.81 -6.15
N LEU A 525 -10.64 -47.46 -7.27
CA LEU A 525 -12.03 -47.59 -7.70
C LEU A 525 -12.89 -48.31 -6.65
N ASN A 526 -12.39 -49.42 -6.11
CA ASN A 526 -13.05 -50.16 -5.04
C ASN A 526 -13.22 -49.31 -3.76
N TYR A 527 -12.18 -48.55 -3.38
CA TYR A 527 -12.24 -47.62 -2.26
C TYR A 527 -13.31 -46.54 -2.47
N LEU A 528 -13.35 -45.91 -3.65
CA LEU A 528 -14.39 -44.93 -3.98
C LEU A 528 -15.79 -45.56 -3.98
N GLN A 529 -15.97 -46.79 -4.47
CA GLN A 529 -17.27 -47.45 -4.47
C GLN A 529 -17.84 -47.64 -3.05
N VAL A 530 -16.97 -47.94 -2.08
CA VAL A 530 -17.37 -48.17 -0.69
C VAL A 530 -17.59 -46.87 0.07
N HIS A 531 -16.66 -45.92 -0.05
CA HIS A 531 -16.64 -44.73 0.81
C HIS A 531 -17.25 -43.49 0.14
N TYR A 532 -17.22 -43.41 -1.19
CA TYR A 532 -17.66 -42.25 -1.97
C TYR A 532 -18.42 -42.67 -3.25
N PRO A 533 -19.57 -43.37 -3.14
CA PRO A 533 -20.26 -43.97 -4.28
C PRO A 533 -20.66 -42.97 -5.37
N ALA A 534 -20.90 -41.71 -5.00
CA ALA A 534 -21.17 -40.62 -5.95
C ALA A 534 -19.97 -40.30 -6.87
N LEU A 535 -18.74 -40.43 -6.37
CA LEU A 535 -17.51 -40.23 -7.16
C LEU A 535 -17.20 -41.45 -8.03
N ALA A 536 -17.50 -42.65 -7.54
CA ALA A 536 -17.27 -43.89 -8.28
C ALA A 536 -18.23 -44.09 -9.47
N ALA A 537 -19.36 -43.37 -9.50
CA ALA A 537 -20.36 -43.48 -10.55
C ALA A 537 -19.88 -42.96 -11.93
N ASP A 538 -18.85 -42.11 -11.97
CA ASP A 538 -18.23 -41.62 -13.19
C ASP A 538 -16.80 -42.17 -13.30
N GLU A 539 -16.60 -43.10 -14.24
CA GLU A 539 -15.32 -43.81 -14.40
C GLU A 539 -14.19 -42.87 -14.83
N ALA A 540 -14.48 -41.85 -15.64
CA ALA A 540 -13.48 -40.88 -16.09
C ALA A 540 -13.05 -39.95 -14.94
N LEU A 541 -14.01 -39.57 -14.09
CA LEU A 541 -13.77 -38.86 -12.84
C LEU A 541 -12.88 -39.67 -11.90
N ALA A 542 -13.26 -40.93 -11.64
CA ALA A 542 -12.53 -41.80 -10.73
C ALA A 542 -11.08 -42.04 -11.18
N ARG A 543 -10.85 -42.19 -12.49
CA ARG A 543 -9.51 -42.26 -13.10
C ARG A 543 -8.69 -40.99 -12.92
N ALA A 544 -9.29 -39.81 -13.12
CA ALA A 544 -8.58 -38.54 -12.92
C ALA A 544 -8.20 -38.34 -11.44
N LEU A 545 -9.07 -38.74 -10.51
CA LEU A 545 -8.79 -38.72 -9.07
C LEU A 545 -7.70 -39.72 -8.67
N PHE A 546 -7.55 -40.83 -9.40
CA PHE A 546 -6.45 -41.76 -9.19
C PHE A 546 -5.08 -41.10 -9.47
N GLY A 547 -4.95 -40.36 -10.57
CA GLY A 547 -3.71 -39.62 -10.87
C GLY A 547 -3.38 -38.54 -9.83
N ILE A 548 -4.40 -37.91 -9.25
CA ILE A 548 -4.24 -37.02 -8.08
C ILE A 548 -3.74 -37.82 -6.88
N ALA A 549 -4.36 -38.97 -6.56
CA ALA A 549 -3.99 -39.82 -5.44
C ALA A 549 -2.55 -40.36 -5.57
N GLU A 550 -2.12 -40.76 -6.77
CA GLU A 550 -0.72 -41.16 -7.04
C GLU A 550 0.25 -40.00 -6.81
N THR A 551 -0.09 -38.80 -7.29
CA THR A 551 0.74 -37.61 -7.09
C THR A 551 0.85 -37.25 -5.61
N LEU A 552 -0.25 -37.27 -4.87
CA LEU A 552 -0.26 -37.05 -3.42
C LEU A 552 0.55 -38.13 -2.69
N ARG A 553 0.38 -39.41 -3.05
CA ARG A 553 1.14 -40.52 -2.45
C ARG A 553 2.64 -40.33 -2.63
N ASP A 554 3.08 -40.01 -3.84
CA ASP A 554 4.50 -39.76 -4.14
C ASP A 554 5.05 -38.57 -3.33
N LEU A 555 4.20 -37.58 -3.03
CA LEU A 555 4.55 -36.46 -2.15
C LEU A 555 4.60 -36.89 -0.69
N ILE A 556 3.70 -37.78 -0.23
CA ILE A 556 3.71 -38.34 1.13
C ILE A 556 5.02 -39.11 1.37
N GLU A 557 5.40 -39.96 0.41
CA GLU A 557 6.62 -40.77 0.49
C GLU A 557 7.90 -39.93 0.56
N LYS A 558 7.88 -38.72 -0.02
CA LYS A 558 8.98 -37.75 0.04
C LYS A 558 8.93 -36.82 1.25
N GLN A 559 7.95 -37.00 2.15
CA GLN A 559 7.67 -36.08 3.26
C GLN A 559 7.32 -34.65 2.79
N GLN A 560 6.68 -34.55 1.63
CA GLN A 560 6.28 -33.30 0.98
C GLN A 560 4.75 -33.11 0.88
N ASP A 561 3.91 -34.01 1.40
CA ASP A 561 2.43 -33.93 1.32
C ASP A 561 1.79 -32.89 2.24
N THR A 562 2.56 -31.89 2.62
CA THR A 562 2.26 -31.08 3.79
C THR A 562 1.20 -30.01 3.54
N ILE A 563 0.86 -29.72 2.28
CA ILE A 563 -0.04 -28.61 1.91
C ILE A 563 -0.80 -28.83 0.58
N TRP A 564 -0.50 -29.88 -0.18
CA TRP A 564 -0.95 -29.99 -1.57
C TRP A 564 -2.45 -30.26 -1.73
N ALA A 565 -3.04 -31.04 -0.83
CA ALA A 565 -4.49 -31.19 -0.79
C ALA A 565 -5.20 -29.84 -0.53
N PHE A 566 -4.64 -29.02 0.36
CA PHE A 566 -5.12 -27.66 0.61
C PHE A 566 -4.98 -26.77 -0.64
N VAL A 567 -3.83 -26.82 -1.33
CA VAL A 567 -3.61 -26.08 -2.59
C VAL A 567 -4.62 -26.48 -3.65
N LEU A 568 -4.86 -27.78 -3.83
CA LEU A 568 -5.83 -28.30 -4.78
C LEU A 568 -7.24 -27.77 -4.48
N LYS A 569 -7.74 -27.97 -3.26
CA LYS A 569 -9.09 -27.52 -2.83
C LYS A 569 -9.37 -26.05 -3.15
N ASN A 570 -8.35 -25.19 -3.12
CA ASN A 570 -8.52 -23.75 -3.33
C ASN A 570 -8.28 -23.27 -4.77
N ALA A 571 -7.45 -23.97 -5.55
CA ALA A 571 -7.01 -23.45 -6.85
C ALA A 571 -8.16 -23.28 -7.87
N TYR A 572 -9.16 -24.15 -7.82
CA TYR A 572 -10.30 -24.14 -8.76
C TYR A 572 -11.47 -23.29 -8.29
N SER A 573 -11.40 -22.73 -7.08
CA SER A 573 -12.52 -22.03 -6.47
C SER A 573 -13.13 -20.91 -7.31
N PRO A 574 -12.35 -20.08 -8.04
CA PRO A 574 -12.90 -19.04 -8.91
C PRO A 574 -13.83 -19.57 -10.02
N LEU A 575 -13.67 -20.81 -10.47
CA LEU A 575 -14.53 -21.37 -11.51
C LEU A 575 -15.96 -21.59 -11.02
N PHE A 576 -16.14 -21.94 -9.74
CA PHE A 576 -17.47 -22.15 -9.11
C PHE A 576 -18.27 -20.86 -8.96
N LEU A 577 -17.63 -19.70 -9.07
CA LEU A 577 -18.19 -18.39 -8.76
C LEU A 577 -18.70 -17.64 -10.01
N LYS A 578 -18.42 -18.17 -11.21
CA LYS A 578 -18.72 -17.49 -12.48
C LYS A 578 -20.21 -17.17 -12.64
N GLY A 579 -20.51 -15.91 -12.97
CA GLY A 579 -21.86 -15.43 -13.26
C GLY A 579 -22.90 -15.63 -12.15
N ARG A 580 -22.48 -15.76 -10.88
CA ARG A 580 -23.37 -16.09 -9.75
C ARG A 580 -23.81 -14.89 -8.90
N PHE A 581 -23.23 -13.71 -9.10
CA PHE A 581 -23.38 -12.62 -8.15
C PHE A 581 -24.24 -11.47 -8.68
N ASP A 582 -25.21 -11.04 -7.88
CA ASP A 582 -26.02 -9.84 -8.14
C ASP A 582 -25.18 -8.57 -7.87
N LEU A 583 -24.30 -8.65 -6.87
CA LEU A 583 -23.41 -7.59 -6.41
C LEU A 583 -21.97 -8.07 -6.41
N VAL A 584 -21.09 -7.31 -7.07
CA VAL A 584 -19.63 -7.47 -6.93
C VAL A 584 -19.09 -6.21 -6.27
N VAL A 585 -18.51 -6.32 -5.08
CA VAL A 585 -18.03 -5.17 -4.29
C VAL A 585 -16.61 -5.42 -3.86
N GLY A 586 -15.84 -4.38 -3.55
CA GLY A 586 -14.49 -4.61 -3.04
C GLY A 586 -13.55 -3.43 -3.23
N ASN A 587 -12.30 -3.66 -2.85
CA ASN A 587 -11.19 -2.76 -3.11
C ASN A 587 -10.07 -3.55 -3.81
N PRO A 588 -10.05 -3.57 -5.16
CA PRO A 588 -9.04 -4.32 -5.90
C PRO A 588 -7.62 -3.75 -5.66
N PRO A 589 -6.55 -4.49 -6.01
CA PRO A 589 -5.18 -4.04 -5.79
C PRO A 589 -4.84 -2.76 -6.57
N TRP A 590 -4.26 -1.76 -5.88
CA TRP A 590 -3.85 -0.48 -6.47
C TRP A 590 -2.37 -0.52 -6.88
N LEU A 591 -2.09 -1.30 -7.91
CA LEU A 591 -0.74 -1.48 -8.45
C LEU A 591 -0.69 -1.03 -9.91
N SER A 592 0.37 -0.32 -10.33
CA SER A 592 0.60 -0.05 -11.75
C SER A 592 1.30 -1.25 -12.41
N TYR A 593 0.94 -1.58 -13.64
CA TYR A 593 1.51 -2.69 -14.43
C TYR A 593 3.05 -2.78 -14.38
N ARG A 594 3.77 -1.65 -14.34
CA ARG A 594 5.25 -1.62 -14.29
C ARG A 594 5.87 -2.27 -13.07
N TYR A 595 5.12 -2.47 -11.99
CA TYR A 595 5.57 -3.06 -10.73
C TYR A 595 5.32 -4.57 -10.67
N VAL A 596 4.63 -5.14 -11.65
CA VAL A 596 4.48 -6.60 -11.75
C VAL A 596 5.79 -7.17 -12.30
N GLU A 597 6.54 -7.90 -11.48
CA GLU A 597 7.86 -8.43 -11.87
C GLU A 597 7.80 -9.83 -12.50
N GLN A 598 6.80 -10.65 -12.15
CA GLN A 598 6.67 -12.01 -12.67
C GLN A 598 6.36 -12.00 -14.19
N PRO A 599 7.25 -12.53 -15.07
CA PRO A 599 7.11 -12.37 -16.51
C PRO A 599 5.83 -12.98 -17.10
N ASP A 600 5.47 -14.20 -16.71
CA ASP A 600 4.29 -14.90 -17.25
C ASP A 600 2.99 -14.20 -16.85
N TYR A 601 2.91 -13.75 -15.60
CA TYR A 601 1.74 -13.02 -15.13
C TYR A 601 1.66 -11.63 -15.78
N GLN A 602 2.79 -10.94 -15.91
CA GLN A 602 2.87 -9.67 -16.61
C GLN A 602 2.42 -9.81 -18.09
N LYS A 603 2.80 -10.90 -18.77
CA LYS A 603 2.34 -11.21 -20.13
C LYS A 603 0.83 -11.42 -20.19
N PHE A 604 0.28 -12.23 -19.27
CA PHE A 604 -1.16 -12.44 -19.15
C PHE A 604 -1.92 -11.11 -18.97
N LEU A 605 -1.49 -10.27 -18.03
CA LEU A 605 -2.12 -8.96 -17.78
C LEU A 605 -2.07 -8.06 -19.03
N LYS A 606 -0.93 -8.04 -19.74
CA LYS A 606 -0.77 -7.27 -20.97
C LYS A 606 -1.76 -7.73 -22.06
N GLU A 607 -1.94 -9.02 -22.23
CA GLU A 607 -2.91 -9.58 -23.17
C GLU A 607 -4.34 -9.18 -22.79
N GLN A 608 -4.71 -9.26 -21.50
CA GLN A 608 -6.02 -8.81 -21.04
C GLN A 608 -6.24 -7.31 -21.31
N ILE A 609 -5.26 -6.46 -20.98
CA ILE A 609 -5.35 -4.99 -21.14
C ILE A 609 -5.45 -4.60 -22.61
N THR A 610 -4.62 -5.17 -23.47
CA THR A 610 -4.44 -4.68 -24.85
C THR A 610 -5.28 -5.42 -25.88
N GLN A 611 -5.56 -6.71 -25.66
CA GLN A 611 -6.26 -7.56 -26.63
C GLN A 611 -7.71 -7.86 -26.20
N THR A 612 -7.91 -8.35 -24.98
CA THR A 612 -9.24 -8.75 -24.48
C THR A 612 -10.15 -7.54 -24.26
N TYR A 613 -9.79 -6.66 -23.32
CA TYR A 613 -10.61 -5.50 -22.96
C TYR A 613 -10.29 -4.26 -23.79
N ARG A 614 -9.16 -4.24 -24.49
CA ARG A 614 -8.70 -3.09 -25.31
C ARG A 614 -8.75 -1.76 -24.54
N LEU A 615 -8.39 -1.80 -23.26
CA LEU A 615 -8.30 -0.63 -22.37
C LEU A 615 -7.30 0.41 -22.89
N LEU A 616 -6.33 -0.02 -23.70
CA LEU A 616 -5.36 0.85 -24.34
C LEU A 616 -5.35 0.60 -25.85
N SER A 617 -5.61 1.66 -26.61
CA SER A 617 -5.43 1.71 -28.06
C SER A 617 -4.30 2.69 -28.40
N GLY A 618 -3.05 2.22 -28.40
CA GLY A 618 -1.91 3.01 -28.89
C GLY A 618 -0.63 2.92 -28.04
N LYS A 619 -0.06 4.10 -27.76
CA LYS A 619 1.28 4.36 -27.21
C LYS A 619 1.74 3.40 -26.12
N ALA A 620 2.81 2.65 -26.43
CA ALA A 620 3.42 1.67 -25.53
C ALA A 620 3.84 2.24 -24.17
N GLU A 621 4.08 3.55 -24.05
CA GLU A 621 4.42 4.17 -22.76
C GLU A 621 3.27 4.14 -21.73
N LEU A 622 2.00 4.19 -22.16
CA LEU A 622 0.85 4.27 -21.26
C LEU A 622 0.60 2.96 -20.50
N ILE A 623 0.96 1.81 -21.09
CA ILE A 623 0.77 0.52 -20.43
C ILE A 623 1.51 0.45 -19.10
N THR A 624 2.68 1.09 -19.01
CA THR A 624 3.48 1.10 -17.78
C THR A 624 2.82 1.84 -16.63
N GLN A 625 1.87 2.73 -16.92
CA GLN A 625 1.10 3.48 -15.93
C GLN A 625 -0.28 2.89 -15.67
N MET A 626 -0.74 1.90 -16.46
CA MET A 626 -2.05 1.27 -16.28
C MET A 626 -2.18 0.67 -14.88
N GLU A 627 -3.15 1.15 -14.11
CA GLU A 627 -3.51 0.60 -12.82
C GLU A 627 -4.31 -0.70 -12.96
N LEU A 628 -3.87 -1.74 -12.27
CA LEU A 628 -4.49 -3.06 -12.30
C LEU A 628 -5.94 -3.03 -11.78
N GLY A 629 -6.29 -2.13 -10.85
CA GLY A 629 -7.67 -1.95 -10.39
C GLY A 629 -8.68 -1.70 -11.51
N THR A 630 -8.27 -1.04 -12.61
CA THR A 630 -9.14 -0.84 -13.79
C THR A 630 -9.36 -2.12 -14.58
N LEU A 631 -8.30 -2.91 -14.78
CA LEU A 631 -8.42 -4.24 -15.38
C LEU A 631 -9.28 -5.15 -14.49
N PHE A 632 -9.04 -5.11 -13.18
CA PHE A 632 -9.72 -5.93 -12.19
C PHE A 632 -11.22 -5.66 -12.17
N LEU A 633 -11.64 -4.39 -12.23
CA LEU A 633 -13.04 -3.98 -12.39
C LEU A 633 -13.71 -4.69 -13.59
N LEU A 634 -13.10 -4.57 -14.77
CA LEU A 634 -13.68 -5.15 -15.99
C LEU A 634 -13.69 -6.67 -15.95
N ARG A 635 -12.59 -7.30 -15.52
CA ARG A 635 -12.49 -8.75 -15.46
C ARG A 635 -13.44 -9.34 -14.41
N ALA A 636 -13.57 -8.72 -13.23
CA ALA A 636 -14.49 -9.19 -12.21
C ALA A 636 -15.95 -9.09 -12.66
N ALA A 637 -16.32 -8.01 -13.34
CA ALA A 637 -17.66 -7.87 -13.94
C ALA A 637 -17.92 -8.87 -15.07
N ASP A 638 -16.91 -9.15 -15.90
CA ASP A 638 -17.00 -10.15 -16.97
C ASP A 638 -17.20 -11.56 -16.40
N LEU A 639 -16.37 -11.94 -15.41
CA LEU A 639 -16.35 -13.30 -14.87
C LEU A 639 -17.51 -13.61 -13.89
N TYR A 640 -17.84 -12.69 -12.98
CA TYR A 640 -18.63 -13.03 -11.79
C TYR A 640 -20.01 -12.37 -11.72
N LEU A 641 -20.17 -11.20 -12.36
CA LEU A 641 -21.39 -10.42 -12.27
C LEU A 641 -22.47 -10.95 -13.23
N LYS A 642 -23.66 -11.18 -12.70
CA LYS A 642 -24.86 -11.52 -13.48
C LYS A 642 -25.28 -10.38 -14.40
N GLU A 643 -26.01 -10.74 -15.45
CA GLU A 643 -26.80 -9.76 -16.20
C GLU A 643 -27.83 -9.09 -15.27
N GLY A 644 -27.95 -7.77 -15.34
CA GLY A 644 -28.74 -6.95 -14.41
C GLY A 644 -28.04 -6.64 -13.07
N GLY A 645 -26.87 -7.21 -12.82
CA GLY A 645 -26.13 -7.01 -11.57
C GLY A 645 -25.42 -5.65 -11.47
N THR A 646 -24.99 -5.31 -10.25
CA THR A 646 -24.22 -4.08 -9.95
C THR A 646 -22.82 -4.41 -9.44
N ILE A 647 -21.80 -3.71 -9.95
CA ILE A 647 -20.44 -3.72 -9.42
C ILE A 647 -20.10 -2.37 -8.78
N ALA A 648 -19.43 -2.38 -7.63
CA ALA A 648 -19.04 -1.18 -6.91
C ALA A 648 -17.64 -1.33 -6.29
N PHE A 649 -16.63 -0.63 -6.84
CA PHE A 649 -15.25 -0.73 -6.37
C PHE A 649 -14.70 0.59 -5.87
N VAL A 650 -13.91 0.51 -4.79
CA VAL A 650 -13.01 1.59 -4.39
C VAL A 650 -11.79 1.59 -5.32
N LEU A 651 -11.48 2.72 -5.95
CA LEU A 651 -10.43 2.83 -6.95
C LEU A 651 -9.58 4.10 -6.72
N PRO A 652 -8.32 4.13 -7.20
CA PRO A 652 -7.56 5.36 -7.24
C PRO A 652 -8.31 6.43 -8.03
N ARG A 653 -8.35 7.66 -7.52
CA ARG A 653 -9.02 8.80 -8.17
C ARG A 653 -8.39 9.18 -9.52
N SER A 654 -7.24 8.59 -9.89
CA SER A 654 -6.62 8.78 -11.20
C SER A 654 -7.56 8.39 -12.37
N ILE A 655 -8.55 7.53 -12.14
CA ILE A 655 -9.59 7.20 -13.14
C ILE A 655 -10.36 8.43 -13.62
N PHE A 656 -10.39 9.52 -12.84
CA PHE A 656 -11.07 10.76 -13.25
C PHE A 656 -10.41 11.44 -14.43
N SER A 657 -9.08 11.37 -14.60
CA SER A 657 -8.38 12.24 -15.57
C SER A 657 -7.11 11.69 -16.18
N ALA A 658 -6.54 10.59 -15.67
CA ALA A 658 -5.29 10.06 -16.21
C ALA A 658 -5.50 9.47 -17.62
N ASP A 659 -4.53 9.70 -18.52
CA ASP A 659 -4.62 9.37 -19.96
C ASP A 659 -4.82 7.85 -20.18
N GLN A 660 -4.28 6.98 -19.31
CA GLN A 660 -4.42 5.52 -19.43
C GLN A 660 -5.84 4.99 -19.19
N HIS A 661 -6.73 5.79 -18.57
CA HIS A 661 -8.11 5.41 -18.24
C HIS A 661 -9.16 5.96 -19.22
N ASP A 662 -8.73 6.47 -20.37
CA ASP A 662 -9.64 7.06 -21.36
C ASP A 662 -10.71 6.07 -21.84
N ALA A 663 -10.32 4.82 -22.12
CA ALA A 663 -11.25 3.79 -22.57
C ALA A 663 -12.29 3.42 -21.51
N LEU A 664 -11.88 3.39 -20.23
CA LEU A 664 -12.78 3.18 -19.11
C LEU A 664 -13.81 4.32 -19.06
N ARG A 665 -13.35 5.57 -18.96
CA ARG A 665 -14.26 6.74 -18.85
C ARG A 665 -15.26 6.82 -19.99
N ARG A 666 -14.82 6.55 -21.23
CA ARG A 666 -15.67 6.59 -22.42
C ARG A 666 -16.55 5.34 -22.61
N GLY A 667 -16.31 4.26 -21.86
CA GLY A 667 -17.01 2.99 -22.08
C GLY A 667 -16.64 2.31 -23.40
N THR A 668 -15.46 2.57 -23.97
CA THR A 668 -15.06 2.05 -25.29
C THR A 668 -14.31 0.71 -25.24
N PHE A 669 -14.10 0.16 -24.04
CA PHE A 669 -13.53 -1.17 -23.84
C PHE A 669 -14.40 -2.29 -24.43
N LYS A 670 -13.86 -3.50 -24.50
CA LYS A 670 -14.50 -4.71 -25.08
C LYS A 670 -14.59 -5.83 -24.04
N GLY A 671 -15.23 -6.95 -24.40
CA GLY A 671 -15.38 -8.13 -23.55
C GLY A 671 -16.58 -8.07 -22.60
N VAL A 672 -16.80 -6.94 -21.95
CA VAL A 672 -17.94 -6.71 -21.04
C VAL A 672 -18.60 -5.37 -21.36
N HIS A 673 -19.91 -5.25 -21.11
CA HIS A 673 -20.64 -3.99 -21.20
C HIS A 673 -21.08 -3.55 -19.81
N LEU A 674 -20.73 -2.32 -19.43
CA LEU A 674 -21.07 -1.72 -18.15
C LEU A 674 -21.60 -0.31 -18.36
N GLU A 675 -22.57 0.06 -17.54
CA GLU A 675 -23.15 1.38 -17.47
C GLU A 675 -22.77 2.02 -16.13
N TRP A 676 -22.05 3.14 -16.15
CA TRP A 676 -21.74 3.89 -14.93
C TRP A 676 -23.03 4.45 -14.35
N THR A 677 -23.32 4.06 -13.10
CA THR A 677 -24.56 4.41 -12.39
C THR A 677 -24.32 5.47 -11.33
N GLU A 678 -23.15 5.49 -10.70
CA GLU A 678 -22.84 6.43 -9.62
C GLU A 678 -21.32 6.59 -9.42
N LEU A 679 -20.88 7.76 -8.95
CA LEU A 679 -19.47 8.04 -8.65
C LEU A 679 -19.32 8.80 -7.33
N TRP A 680 -18.44 8.36 -6.44
CA TRP A 680 -18.08 9.10 -5.23
C TRP A 680 -16.66 9.62 -5.30
N ASP A 681 -16.47 10.93 -5.13
CA ASP A 681 -15.16 11.56 -4.98
C ASP A 681 -14.82 11.67 -3.49
N LEU A 682 -13.71 11.05 -3.07
CA LEU A 682 -13.26 11.01 -1.68
C LEU A 682 -12.01 11.88 -1.46
N GLU A 683 -11.63 12.75 -2.42
CA GLU A 683 -10.43 13.59 -2.33
C GLU A 683 -10.38 14.45 -1.06
N GLY A 684 -11.54 14.89 -0.55
CA GLY A 684 -11.65 15.77 0.61
C GLY A 684 -11.72 15.06 1.97
N VAL A 685 -11.55 13.73 2.04
CA VAL A 685 -11.68 12.95 3.27
C VAL A 685 -10.31 12.67 3.90
N GLU A 686 -10.12 13.04 5.16
CA GLU A 686 -8.87 12.82 5.88
C GLU A 686 -9.10 12.38 7.34
N PRO A 687 -8.41 11.35 7.87
CA PRO A 687 -7.59 10.36 7.16
C PRO A 687 -8.42 9.33 6.38
N LEU A 688 -7.94 8.88 5.22
CA LEU A 688 -8.58 7.80 4.43
C LEU A 688 -7.54 6.82 3.85
N PHE A 689 -6.88 7.18 2.75
CA PHE A 689 -5.82 6.43 2.10
C PHE A 689 -4.66 7.37 1.79
N ASN A 690 -3.45 6.82 1.66
CA ASN A 690 -2.26 7.57 1.23
C ASN A 690 -2.27 7.91 -0.28
N VAL A 691 -3.30 7.49 -1.00
CA VAL A 691 -3.54 7.77 -2.42
C VAL A 691 -4.97 8.31 -2.54
N PRO A 692 -5.22 9.45 -3.22
CA PRO A 692 -6.57 9.95 -3.43
C PRO A 692 -7.46 8.87 -4.08
N ALA A 693 -8.64 8.67 -3.52
CA ALA A 693 -9.53 7.56 -3.87
C ALA A 693 -10.91 8.03 -4.30
N CYS A 694 -11.66 7.12 -4.91
CA CYS A 694 -13.04 7.29 -5.32
C CYS A 694 -13.78 5.95 -5.25
N VAL A 695 -15.10 5.97 -5.37
CA VAL A 695 -15.91 4.76 -5.55
C VAL A 695 -16.63 4.86 -6.89
N LEU A 696 -16.54 3.82 -7.71
CA LEU A 696 -17.25 3.74 -8.99
C LEU A 696 -18.28 2.63 -8.94
N PHE A 697 -19.54 2.96 -9.20
CA PHE A 697 -20.65 2.04 -9.34
C PHE A 697 -21.02 1.86 -10.81
N ALA A 698 -21.29 0.62 -11.20
CA ALA A 698 -21.73 0.29 -12.55
C ALA A 698 -22.75 -0.84 -12.56
N SER A 699 -23.68 -0.82 -13.50
CA SER A 699 -24.59 -1.95 -13.77
C SER A 699 -24.17 -2.68 -15.04
N LYS A 700 -24.38 -3.99 -15.07
CA LYS A 700 -24.29 -4.81 -16.28
C LYS A 700 -25.70 -4.97 -16.85
N PRO A 701 -26.08 -4.27 -17.93
CA PRO A 701 -27.46 -4.23 -18.39
C PRO A 701 -27.90 -5.59 -18.97
N SER A 702 -29.14 -6.00 -18.69
CA SER A 702 -29.69 -7.24 -19.26
C SER A 702 -29.92 -7.12 -20.77
N PRO A 703 -29.63 -8.17 -21.57
CA PRO A 703 -29.84 -8.16 -23.02
C PRO A 703 -31.33 -8.07 -23.45
N HIS A 704 -32.27 -8.28 -22.52
CA HIS A 704 -33.70 -8.09 -22.71
C HIS A 704 -34.25 -7.18 -21.60
N PRO A 705 -34.70 -5.94 -21.91
CA PRO A 705 -35.42 -5.16 -20.92
C PRO A 705 -36.75 -5.86 -20.60
N PRO A 706 -37.19 -5.92 -19.33
CA PRO A 706 -38.55 -6.31 -19.03
C PRO A 706 -39.51 -5.39 -19.79
N SER A 707 -40.50 -5.98 -20.47
CA SER A 707 -41.50 -5.22 -21.23
C SER A 707 -42.18 -4.19 -20.33
N PRO A 708 -42.24 -2.90 -20.71
CA PRO A 708 -42.91 -1.90 -19.90
C PRO A 708 -44.42 -2.15 -19.90
N PRO A 709 -45.11 -2.02 -18.75
CA PRO A 709 -46.56 -1.94 -18.76
C PRO A 709 -47.00 -0.55 -19.28
N SER A 710 -47.38 -0.48 -20.57
CA SER A 710 -48.24 0.51 -21.27
C SER A 710 -48.01 2.05 -21.08
N PRO A 711 -48.46 2.89 -22.06
CA PRO A 711 -47.63 3.98 -22.57
C PRO A 711 -48.04 5.40 -22.14
N LEU A 712 -47.06 6.31 -22.11
CA LEU A 712 -47.20 7.75 -22.40
C LEU A 712 -45.98 8.23 -23.23
N PRO A 713 -46.11 9.31 -24.03
CA PRO A 713 -45.72 9.27 -25.44
C PRO A 713 -44.30 9.72 -25.77
N MET A 714 -43.88 9.18 -26.91
CA MET A 714 -42.66 9.41 -27.71
C MET A 714 -42.30 10.88 -27.94
N LEU A 715 -41.00 11.17 -27.91
CA LEU A 715 -40.34 12.14 -28.81
C LEU A 715 -38.92 11.66 -29.14
N GLY A 716 -38.66 11.42 -30.43
CA GLY A 716 -37.32 11.49 -31.03
C GLY A 716 -36.67 10.15 -31.42
N GLU A 717 -37.02 9.63 -32.59
CA GLU A 717 -36.26 8.59 -33.27
C GLU A 717 -34.86 9.10 -33.70
N GLY A 718 -33.82 8.35 -33.34
CA GLY A 718 -32.42 8.59 -33.72
C GLY A 718 -31.64 7.28 -33.83
N LYS A 719 -31.54 6.79 -35.07
CA LYS A 719 -30.86 5.60 -35.61
C LYS A 719 -29.67 5.02 -34.81
N GLY A 720 -29.68 3.68 -34.71
CA GLY A 720 -28.70 2.89 -33.99
C GLY A 720 -27.30 2.78 -34.60
N GLY A 721 -26.38 2.38 -33.71
CA GLY A 721 -25.01 1.99 -34.01
C GLY A 721 -24.13 2.02 -32.76
N ALA A 722 -23.70 0.84 -32.27
CA ALA A 722 -22.66 0.58 -31.27
C ALA A 722 -22.56 1.53 -30.06
N GLY A 723 -23.00 1.05 -28.89
CA GLY A 723 -23.06 1.77 -27.61
C GLY A 723 -21.74 2.35 -27.08
N GLY A 724 -21.31 3.48 -27.64
CA GLY A 724 -20.55 4.50 -26.95
C GLY A 724 -21.54 5.53 -26.39
N ARG A 725 -21.44 5.87 -25.10
CA ARG A 725 -22.19 7.00 -24.54
C ARG A 725 -21.78 8.28 -25.29
N SER A 726 -22.75 9.10 -25.65
CA SER A 726 -22.50 10.42 -26.22
C SER A 726 -21.90 11.35 -25.18
N GLU A 727 -21.08 12.30 -25.63
CA GLU A 727 -20.66 13.47 -24.84
C GLU A 727 -21.94 14.13 -24.24
N GLY A 728 -21.94 14.43 -22.93
CA GLY A 728 -23.04 15.14 -22.23
C GLY A 728 -23.93 14.33 -21.27
N GLN A 729 -23.85 12.99 -21.21
CA GLN A 729 -24.66 12.23 -20.24
C GLN A 729 -24.06 12.28 -18.82
N ALA A 730 -24.78 12.90 -17.88
CA ALA A 730 -24.38 13.02 -16.49
C ALA A 730 -24.41 11.67 -15.75
N ILE A 731 -23.43 11.45 -14.87
CA ILE A 731 -23.40 10.36 -13.89
C ILE A 731 -23.72 11.00 -12.53
N PRO A 732 -24.77 10.57 -11.81
CA PRO A 732 -25.01 11.07 -10.47
C PRO A 732 -23.85 10.68 -9.55
N GLY A 733 -23.59 11.47 -8.52
CA GLY A 733 -22.49 11.16 -7.63
C GLY A 733 -22.44 12.03 -6.39
N GLN A 734 -21.47 11.72 -5.53
CA GLN A 734 -21.27 12.39 -4.26
C GLN A 734 -19.84 12.90 -4.15
N ILE A 735 -19.64 14.09 -3.60
CA ILE A 735 -18.35 14.55 -3.10
C ILE A 735 -18.38 14.46 -1.57
N LEU A 736 -17.51 13.63 -1.00
CA LEU A 736 -17.37 13.48 0.44
C LEU A 736 -16.15 14.28 0.90
N SER A 737 -16.33 15.07 1.96
CA SER A 737 -15.24 15.85 2.55
C SER A 737 -15.40 16.00 4.06
N GLY A 738 -14.29 16.06 4.80
CA GLY A 738 -14.30 16.21 6.24
C GLY A 738 -13.12 15.54 6.93
N ARG A 739 -12.98 15.80 8.23
CA ARG A 739 -11.90 15.23 9.05
C ARG A 739 -12.44 14.18 10.02
N LEU A 740 -12.05 12.93 9.82
CA LEU A 740 -12.47 11.80 10.66
C LEU A 740 -11.64 11.75 11.97
N PRO A 741 -12.22 11.23 13.07
CA PRO A 741 -11.48 11.04 14.33
C PRO A 741 -10.34 10.01 14.18
N GLY A 742 -10.53 9.02 13.30
CA GLY A 742 -9.52 8.03 12.95
C GLY A 742 -9.85 7.37 11.62
N ARG A 743 -8.86 6.70 11.02
CA ARG A 743 -9.02 6.06 9.70
C ARG A 743 -10.11 4.98 9.70
N ASN A 744 -10.18 4.19 10.76
CA ASN A 744 -11.17 3.11 10.93
C ASN A 744 -12.37 3.53 11.80
N ALA A 745 -12.74 4.82 11.79
CA ALA A 745 -13.94 5.30 12.50
C ALA A 745 -15.18 4.45 12.17
N GLY A 746 -16.09 4.32 13.13
CA GLY A 746 -17.38 3.67 12.90
C GLY A 746 -18.24 4.47 11.91
N LEU A 747 -19.22 3.81 11.26
CA LEU A 747 -20.08 4.48 10.28
C LEU A 747 -20.76 5.74 10.84
N LEU A 748 -21.31 5.67 12.05
CA LEU A 748 -21.98 6.81 12.70
C LEU A 748 -21.01 7.98 13.00
N GLU A 749 -19.80 7.67 13.46
CA GLU A 749 -18.76 8.68 13.71
C GLU A 749 -18.33 9.35 12.41
N ALA A 750 -18.19 8.57 11.33
CA ALA A 750 -17.86 9.09 10.02
C ALA A 750 -18.98 9.96 9.44
N GLU A 751 -20.24 9.52 9.52
CA GLU A 751 -21.39 10.30 9.05
C GLU A 751 -21.57 11.62 9.81
N ALA A 752 -21.22 11.66 11.09
CA ALA A 752 -21.23 12.90 11.87
C ALA A 752 -20.08 13.87 11.49
N ALA A 753 -18.95 13.34 11.00
CA ALA A 753 -17.76 14.10 10.66
C ALA A 753 -17.65 14.50 9.18
N LEU A 754 -18.40 13.85 8.29
CA LEU A 754 -18.33 14.04 6.85
C LEU A 754 -19.49 14.89 6.32
N LYS A 755 -19.13 15.85 5.46
CA LYS A 755 -20.07 16.55 4.58
C LYS A 755 -20.21 15.78 3.26
N VAL A 756 -21.44 15.54 2.85
CA VAL A 756 -21.79 14.92 1.57
C VAL A 756 -22.45 15.97 0.68
N GLU A 757 -21.90 16.18 -0.51
CA GLU A 757 -22.47 17.04 -1.54
C GLU A 757 -22.92 16.18 -2.73
N GLU A 758 -24.22 16.21 -3.03
CA GLU A 758 -24.79 15.55 -4.21
C GLU A 758 -24.47 16.35 -5.47
N VAL A 759 -23.85 15.71 -6.45
CA VAL A 759 -23.37 16.34 -7.69
C VAL A 759 -23.70 15.48 -8.91
N GLN A 760 -23.50 16.07 -10.09
CA GLN A 760 -23.51 15.37 -11.37
C GLN A 760 -22.11 15.42 -11.97
N PHE A 761 -21.59 14.29 -12.43
CA PHE A 761 -20.31 14.19 -13.11
C PHE A 761 -20.52 14.06 -14.61
N PHE A 762 -19.86 14.91 -15.38
CA PHE A 762 -19.89 14.93 -16.83
C PHE A 762 -18.58 14.39 -17.40
N LEU A 763 -18.70 13.54 -18.42
CA LEU A 763 -17.55 13.15 -19.24
C LEU A 763 -17.18 14.31 -20.16
N ASN A 764 -16.04 14.92 -19.86
CA ASN A 764 -15.48 16.04 -20.57
C ASN A 764 -14.35 15.59 -21.48
N GLN A 765 -14.13 16.30 -22.60
CA GLN A 765 -12.99 16.08 -23.48
C GLN A 765 -12.25 17.39 -23.78
N ARG A 766 -10.92 17.35 -23.66
CA ARG A 766 -10.03 18.45 -24.07
C ARG A 766 -8.93 17.92 -24.97
N GLY A 767 -8.94 18.34 -26.23
CA GLY A 767 -8.14 17.73 -27.28
C GLY A 767 -8.41 16.21 -27.38
N LYS A 768 -7.39 15.39 -27.08
CA LYS A 768 -7.52 13.92 -27.05
C LYS A 768 -7.78 13.34 -25.65
N ARG A 769 -7.82 14.18 -24.61
CA ARG A 769 -7.90 13.72 -23.21
C ARG A 769 -9.34 13.77 -22.73
N SER A 770 -9.82 12.69 -22.14
CA SER A 770 -11.07 12.67 -21.39
C SER A 770 -10.84 12.88 -19.90
N PHE A 771 -11.83 13.43 -19.21
CA PHE A 771 -11.87 13.48 -17.75
C PHE A 771 -13.31 13.59 -17.24
N TRP A 772 -13.58 13.16 -16.01
CA TRP A 772 -14.83 13.46 -15.30
C TRP A 772 -14.68 14.75 -14.49
N GLY A 773 -15.70 15.59 -14.53
CA GLY A 773 -15.77 16.84 -13.77
C GLY A 773 -17.22 17.21 -13.47
N THR A 774 -17.45 18.10 -12.52
CA THR A 774 -18.81 18.52 -12.12
C THR A 774 -19.40 19.61 -13.01
N ALA A 775 -18.60 20.20 -13.91
CA ALA A 775 -19.04 21.13 -14.93
C ALA A 775 -19.01 20.45 -16.31
N GLU A 776 -19.97 20.80 -17.16
CA GLU A 776 -19.98 20.46 -18.58
C GLU A 776 -19.00 21.39 -19.33
N GLY A 777 -18.17 20.82 -20.19
CA GLY A 777 -17.07 21.52 -20.87
C GLY A 777 -17.22 21.48 -22.38
N VAL A 778 -16.88 22.58 -23.04
CA VAL A 778 -16.99 22.71 -24.51
C VAL A 778 -15.82 22.02 -25.23
N HIS A 779 -16.14 21.33 -26.32
CA HIS A 779 -15.20 20.57 -27.16
C HIS A 779 -14.38 21.48 -28.10
N GLY A 780 -13.17 21.02 -28.46
CA GLY A 780 -12.74 21.08 -29.87
C GLY A 780 -11.54 21.96 -30.26
N ILE A 781 -11.14 22.98 -29.51
CA ILE A 781 -10.05 23.87 -29.94
C ILE A 781 -8.80 23.70 -29.07
N VAL A 782 -7.71 23.25 -29.69
CA VAL A 782 -6.40 23.05 -29.06
C VAL A 782 -5.47 24.17 -29.51
N SER A 783 -4.64 24.70 -28.62
CA SER A 783 -3.71 25.78 -28.97
C SER A 783 -2.75 25.38 -30.12
N PRO A 784 -2.51 26.27 -31.11
CA PRO A 784 -1.47 26.08 -32.13
C PRO A 784 -0.07 25.90 -31.52
N TYR A 785 0.17 26.40 -30.30
CA TYR A 785 1.45 26.26 -29.59
C TYR A 785 1.75 24.82 -29.15
N LYS A 786 0.77 23.92 -29.11
CA LYS A 786 0.96 22.53 -28.64
C LYS A 786 2.04 21.77 -29.42
N LYS A 787 2.18 22.03 -30.73
CA LYS A 787 3.22 21.42 -31.58
C LYS A 787 4.56 22.17 -31.53
N ARG A 788 4.59 23.39 -30.96
CA ARG A 788 5.76 24.28 -30.91
C ARG A 788 6.47 24.25 -29.56
N PHE A 789 5.80 23.85 -28.48
CA PHE A 789 6.45 23.60 -27.19
C PHE A 789 7.07 22.21 -27.13
N PHE A 790 8.32 22.12 -26.66
CA PHE A 790 9.06 20.88 -26.48
C PHE A 790 9.57 20.74 -25.05
N GLN A 791 9.66 19.50 -24.57
CA GLN A 791 10.27 19.24 -23.26
C GLN A 791 11.79 19.44 -23.35
N GLY A 792 12.41 19.98 -22.29
CA GLY A 792 13.86 20.14 -22.19
C GLY A 792 14.65 18.83 -22.12
N ALA A 793 15.98 18.96 -22.05
CA ALA A 793 16.97 17.89 -22.15
C ALA A 793 17.03 16.99 -20.91
N THR A 794 17.30 15.70 -21.12
CA THR A 794 17.39 14.67 -20.07
C THR A 794 18.74 14.76 -19.35
N ILE A 795 19.01 15.87 -18.66
CA ILE A 795 20.28 16.14 -17.95
C ILE A 795 20.34 15.35 -16.63
N VAL A 796 20.36 14.01 -16.75
CA VAL A 796 20.46 13.05 -15.65
C VAL A 796 21.36 11.88 -16.08
N PRO A 797 22.06 11.19 -15.15
CA PRO A 797 22.18 11.49 -13.72
C PRO A 797 22.81 12.86 -13.46
N ARG A 798 22.24 13.65 -12.54
CA ARG A 798 22.70 15.03 -12.31
C ARG A 798 24.14 15.11 -11.85
N ALA A 799 24.60 14.10 -11.10
CA ALA A 799 25.97 13.97 -10.62
C ALA A 799 27.03 13.97 -11.74
N PHE A 800 26.68 13.64 -12.98
CA PHE A 800 27.63 13.65 -14.11
C PHE A 800 27.78 15.03 -14.76
N TRP A 801 26.71 15.82 -14.73
CA TRP A 801 26.56 16.98 -15.61
C TRP A 801 26.50 18.31 -14.85
N PHE A 802 26.00 18.33 -13.62
CA PHE A 802 25.89 19.54 -12.81
C PHE A 802 27.16 19.78 -12.01
N VAL A 803 27.77 20.94 -12.20
CA VAL A 803 29.08 21.26 -11.66
C VAL A 803 29.11 22.62 -10.97
N GLU A 804 30.10 22.83 -10.13
CA GLU A 804 30.48 24.09 -9.53
C GLU A 804 31.94 24.38 -9.85
N ILE A 805 32.28 25.66 -9.94
CA ILE A 805 33.66 26.09 -10.20
C ILE A 805 34.38 26.14 -8.86
N VAL A 806 35.53 25.49 -8.76
CA VAL A 806 36.34 25.50 -7.55
C VAL A 806 37.18 26.80 -7.53
N PRO A 807 36.95 27.73 -6.59
CA PRO A 807 37.76 28.93 -6.50
C PRO A 807 39.18 28.58 -6.06
N SER A 808 40.16 29.31 -6.58
CA SER A 808 41.58 29.17 -6.24
C SER A 808 42.10 30.50 -5.69
N PRO A 809 42.89 30.52 -4.59
CA PRO A 809 43.52 31.74 -4.09
C PRO A 809 44.44 32.43 -5.10
N LEU A 810 45.00 31.68 -6.06
CA LEU A 810 45.85 32.20 -7.13
C LEU A 810 45.08 32.48 -8.43
N GLY A 811 43.76 32.25 -8.42
CA GLY A 811 42.94 32.16 -9.63
C GLY A 811 43.15 30.88 -10.42
N PHE A 812 42.44 30.77 -11.54
CA PHE A 812 42.49 29.65 -12.51
C PHE A 812 42.33 30.17 -13.95
N ASP A 813 42.62 29.35 -14.96
CA ASP A 813 42.37 29.70 -16.38
C ASP A 813 40.85 29.75 -16.67
N PRO A 814 40.24 30.90 -17.01
CA PRO A 814 38.82 31.00 -17.29
C PRO A 814 38.35 30.20 -18.51
N ASN A 815 39.27 29.83 -19.43
CA ASN A 815 38.96 28.97 -20.57
C ASN A 815 39.01 27.47 -20.22
N LEU A 816 39.61 27.13 -19.09
CA LEU A 816 39.76 25.76 -18.61
C LEU A 816 39.58 25.71 -17.08
N PRO A 817 38.40 26.08 -16.57
CA PRO A 817 38.17 26.15 -15.13
C PRO A 817 38.20 24.78 -14.45
N PRO A 818 38.63 24.72 -13.17
CA PRO A 818 38.47 23.53 -12.35
C PRO A 818 37.01 23.40 -11.91
N LEU A 819 36.47 22.19 -12.05
CA LEU A 819 35.08 21.86 -11.82
C LEU A 819 34.98 20.71 -10.83
N VAL A 820 33.97 20.78 -9.97
CA VAL A 820 33.55 19.68 -9.11
C VAL A 820 32.06 19.44 -9.29
N THR A 821 31.59 18.23 -9.07
CA THR A 821 30.15 17.94 -9.05
C THR A 821 29.45 18.82 -8.02
N SER A 822 28.34 19.45 -8.42
CA SER A 822 27.57 20.33 -7.53
C SER A 822 27.08 19.57 -6.30
N GLN A 823 27.27 20.15 -5.11
CA GLN A 823 26.79 19.57 -3.84
C GLN A 823 25.30 19.25 -3.90
N ARG A 824 24.51 20.17 -4.45
CA ARG A 824 23.05 19.98 -4.59
C ARG A 824 22.70 18.82 -5.53
N ALA A 825 23.52 18.58 -6.56
CA ALA A 825 23.28 17.45 -7.46
C ALA A 825 23.52 16.10 -6.75
N GLN A 826 24.45 16.03 -5.81
CA GLN A 826 24.70 14.86 -4.96
C GLN A 826 23.56 14.66 -3.95
N GLU A 827 23.17 15.72 -3.23
CA GLU A 827 22.06 15.66 -2.25
C GLU A 827 20.75 15.19 -2.88
N GLN A 828 20.52 15.53 -4.16
CA GLN A 828 19.32 15.15 -4.91
C GLN A 828 19.49 13.87 -5.75
N ALA A 829 20.65 13.24 -5.73
CA ALA A 829 20.90 12.03 -6.48
C ALA A 829 20.15 10.83 -5.89
N LYS A 830 19.79 9.89 -6.77
CA LYS A 830 19.33 8.55 -6.34
C LYS A 830 20.49 7.84 -5.64
N ASP A 831 20.18 6.90 -4.75
CA ASP A 831 21.19 6.21 -3.92
C ASP A 831 22.35 5.64 -4.75
N ALA A 832 22.07 5.02 -5.90
CA ALA A 832 23.10 4.49 -6.81
C ALA A 832 24.12 5.52 -7.34
N TYR A 833 23.80 6.81 -7.32
CA TYR A 833 24.64 7.90 -7.83
C TYR A 833 25.02 8.93 -6.76
N ARG A 834 24.65 8.71 -5.49
CA ARG A 834 24.85 9.70 -4.41
C ARG A 834 26.32 9.92 -4.07
N ASP A 835 27.12 8.87 -4.13
CA ASP A 835 28.54 8.90 -3.75
C ASP A 835 29.48 9.30 -4.90
N ILE A 836 28.91 9.77 -6.02
CA ILE A 836 29.68 10.11 -7.22
C ILE A 836 30.12 11.58 -7.16
N VAL A 837 31.44 11.78 -7.20
CA VAL A 837 32.06 13.10 -7.29
C VAL A 837 33.04 13.13 -8.46
N PHE A 838 32.69 13.87 -9.51
CA PHE A 838 33.59 14.25 -10.59
C PHE A 838 34.37 15.50 -10.20
N GLU A 839 35.67 15.46 -10.46
CA GLU A 839 36.63 16.56 -10.28
C GLU A 839 37.53 16.60 -11.52
N GLY A 840 37.81 17.80 -12.02
CA GLY A 840 38.69 18.01 -13.18
C GLY A 840 38.36 19.31 -13.91
N ASN A 841 39.04 19.55 -15.03
CA ASN A 841 38.80 20.73 -15.86
C ASN A 841 38.00 20.35 -17.10
N VAL A 842 37.21 21.29 -17.62
CA VAL A 842 36.56 21.20 -18.94
C VAL A 842 36.63 22.56 -19.62
N GLU A 843 36.82 22.58 -20.93
CA GLU A 843 36.88 23.82 -21.69
C GLU A 843 35.58 24.63 -21.55
N SER A 844 35.68 25.94 -21.29
CA SER A 844 34.53 26.80 -20.98
C SER A 844 33.45 26.83 -22.07
N ARG A 845 33.81 26.51 -23.32
CA ARG A 845 32.88 26.36 -24.45
C ARG A 845 31.89 25.20 -24.33
N PHE A 846 32.13 24.25 -23.43
CA PHE A 846 31.23 23.14 -23.11
C PHE A 846 30.47 23.34 -21.81
N LEU A 847 30.63 24.52 -21.20
CA LEU A 847 29.85 24.94 -20.05
C LEU A 847 28.60 25.66 -20.53
N TYR A 848 27.46 25.26 -20.01
CA TYR A 848 26.16 25.83 -20.30
C TYR A 848 25.43 26.17 -19.01
N ALA A 849 24.51 27.11 -19.11
CA ALA A 849 23.56 27.43 -18.06
C ALA A 849 22.28 26.61 -18.26
N THR A 850 21.65 26.20 -17.17
CA THR A 850 20.31 25.63 -17.17
C THR A 850 19.49 26.14 -15.99
N LEU A 851 18.18 25.94 -16.05
CA LEU A 851 17.24 26.19 -14.97
C LEU A 851 16.45 24.92 -14.70
N LEU A 852 16.37 24.53 -13.44
CA LEU A 852 15.50 23.44 -13.02
C LEU A 852 14.08 23.97 -12.79
N SER A 853 13.11 23.08 -12.75
CA SER A 853 11.74 23.47 -12.36
C SER A 853 11.66 24.12 -10.96
N THR A 854 12.67 23.93 -10.11
CA THR A 854 12.78 24.58 -8.78
C THR A 854 13.40 25.97 -8.82
N ASP A 855 13.89 26.42 -9.97
CA ASP A 855 14.49 27.73 -10.16
C ASP A 855 13.52 28.71 -10.86
N LEU A 856 12.38 28.22 -11.39
CA LEU A 856 11.36 29.05 -12.06
C LEU A 856 10.42 29.74 -11.05
N LEU A 857 10.20 31.04 -11.26
CA LEU A 857 9.21 31.90 -10.60
C LEU A 857 8.22 32.43 -11.65
N PRO A 858 7.01 32.88 -11.25
CA PRO A 858 6.11 33.55 -12.20
C PRO A 858 6.84 34.76 -12.79
N PHE A 859 6.93 34.84 -14.10
CA PHE A 859 7.59 35.91 -14.86
C PHE A 859 9.11 36.04 -14.67
N GLY A 860 9.76 35.18 -13.90
CA GLY A 860 11.21 35.27 -13.65
C GLY A 860 11.85 33.95 -13.23
N HIS A 861 13.11 33.99 -12.82
CA HIS A 861 13.83 32.80 -12.36
C HIS A 861 14.92 33.18 -11.34
N LEU A 862 15.33 32.21 -10.53
CA LEU A 862 16.51 32.28 -9.67
C LEU A 862 17.80 32.10 -10.50
N ASP A 863 18.96 32.12 -9.82
CA ASP A 863 20.26 31.96 -10.46
C ASP A 863 20.37 30.67 -11.29
N TYR A 864 21.11 30.78 -12.40
CA TYR A 864 21.39 29.67 -13.29
C TYR A 864 22.22 28.57 -12.62
N ARG A 865 22.05 27.34 -13.10
CA ARG A 865 22.88 26.19 -12.75
C ARG A 865 23.92 25.95 -13.84
N LEU A 866 25.16 25.69 -13.44
CA LEU A 866 26.24 25.37 -14.35
C LEU A 866 26.23 23.88 -14.69
N VAL A 867 26.32 23.57 -15.98
CA VAL A 867 26.39 22.19 -16.48
C VAL A 867 27.48 22.01 -17.52
N VAL A 868 28.10 20.83 -17.53
CA VAL A 868 28.98 20.35 -18.61
C VAL A 868 28.11 19.62 -19.63
N LEU A 869 28.12 20.04 -20.89
CA LEU A 869 27.38 19.38 -21.96
C LEU A 869 28.28 19.18 -23.19
N PRO A 870 28.38 17.94 -23.74
CA PRO A 870 29.22 17.64 -24.89
C PRO A 870 28.53 18.04 -26.20
N ILE A 871 28.26 19.34 -26.35
CA ILE A 871 27.53 19.89 -27.48
C ILE A 871 28.18 21.14 -28.04
N GLY A 872 28.10 21.30 -29.37
CA GLY A 872 28.47 22.51 -30.09
C GLY A 872 27.29 23.05 -30.91
N PRO A 873 27.10 24.37 -31.02
CA PRO A 873 26.03 24.94 -31.85
C PRO A 873 26.29 24.66 -33.34
N GLU A 874 25.28 24.15 -34.04
CA GLU A 874 25.29 23.90 -35.48
C GLU A 874 24.02 24.51 -36.09
N GLY A 875 24.12 25.77 -36.53
CA GLY A 875 22.95 26.54 -37.00
C GLY A 875 21.90 26.71 -35.90
N ASN A 876 20.71 26.15 -36.11
CA ASN A 876 19.55 26.24 -35.22
C ASN A 876 19.37 25.01 -34.31
N HIS A 877 20.38 24.16 -34.19
CA HIS A 877 20.38 23.00 -33.30
C HIS A 877 21.77 22.78 -32.70
N TYR A 878 21.92 21.76 -31.85
CA TYR A 878 23.20 21.38 -31.27
C TYR A 878 23.71 20.05 -31.86
N ARG A 879 24.99 20.01 -32.22
CA ARG A 879 25.73 18.79 -32.56
C ARG A 879 26.22 18.12 -31.27
N MET A 880 25.99 16.82 -31.14
CA MET A 880 26.53 16.02 -30.03
C MET A 880 27.98 15.61 -30.30
N LEU A 881 28.81 15.57 -29.26
CA LEU A 881 30.19 15.09 -29.30
C LEU A 881 30.31 13.82 -28.45
N THR A 882 30.94 12.78 -29.00
CA THR A 882 31.41 11.62 -28.23
C THR A 882 32.79 11.92 -27.64
N ALA A 883 33.27 11.10 -26.70
CA ALA A 883 34.64 11.21 -26.19
C ALA A 883 35.68 11.17 -27.33
N GLU A 884 35.51 10.22 -28.27
CA GLU A 884 36.39 10.08 -29.44
C GLU A 884 36.35 11.32 -30.33
N GLN A 885 35.16 11.87 -30.59
CA GLN A 885 35.03 13.08 -31.42
C GLN A 885 35.63 14.30 -30.72
N ALA A 886 35.38 14.46 -29.41
CA ALA A 886 35.99 15.52 -28.62
C ALA A 886 37.52 15.44 -28.68
N GLN A 887 38.09 14.23 -28.57
CA GLN A 887 39.54 14.01 -28.69
C GLN A 887 40.06 14.37 -30.09
N LYS A 888 39.38 13.94 -31.16
CA LYS A 888 39.74 14.27 -32.56
C LYS A 888 39.69 15.77 -32.84
N ASP A 889 38.73 16.47 -32.24
CA ASP A 889 38.55 17.91 -32.38
C ASP A 889 39.50 18.72 -31.47
N GLY A 890 40.36 18.05 -30.70
CA GLY A 890 41.36 18.67 -29.82
C GLY A 890 40.85 19.05 -28.42
N HIS A 891 39.61 18.67 -28.07
CA HIS A 891 38.97 18.92 -26.77
C HIS A 891 39.33 17.82 -25.76
N THR A 892 40.59 17.81 -25.37
CA THR A 892 41.19 16.76 -24.52
C THR A 892 40.51 16.65 -23.16
N TRP A 893 40.09 17.76 -22.57
CA TRP A 893 39.55 17.77 -21.20
C TRP A 893 38.08 17.34 -21.17
N LEU A 894 37.28 17.78 -22.15
CA LEU A 894 35.96 17.21 -22.38
C LEU A 894 36.02 15.69 -22.63
N ALA A 895 36.95 15.22 -23.49
CA ALA A 895 37.08 13.80 -23.80
C ALA A 895 37.31 12.96 -22.53
N LYS A 896 38.26 13.36 -21.68
CA LYS A 896 38.52 12.71 -20.38
C LYS A 896 37.31 12.72 -19.45
N TRP A 897 36.55 13.82 -19.41
CA TRP A 897 35.33 13.90 -18.63
C TRP A 897 34.29 12.87 -19.11
N LEU A 898 34.09 12.76 -20.43
CA LEU A 898 33.13 11.85 -21.04
C LEU A 898 33.52 10.38 -20.87
N GLU A 899 34.80 10.03 -20.97
CA GLU A 899 35.31 8.67 -20.70
C GLU A 899 34.93 8.24 -19.28
N ARG A 900 35.22 9.09 -18.28
CA ARG A 900 34.88 8.81 -16.89
C ARG A 900 33.37 8.72 -16.67
N VAL A 901 32.58 9.57 -17.32
CA VAL A 901 31.10 9.49 -17.27
C VAL A 901 30.61 8.15 -17.82
N GLN A 902 31.18 7.69 -18.93
CA GLN A 902 30.80 6.43 -19.56
C GLN A 902 31.15 5.23 -18.67
N GLU A 903 32.35 5.19 -18.08
CA GLU A 903 32.75 4.13 -17.14
C GLU A 903 31.79 4.04 -15.94
N GLU A 904 31.46 5.17 -15.32
CA GLU A 904 30.57 5.19 -14.16
C GLU A 904 29.12 4.84 -14.53
N TRP A 905 28.68 5.19 -15.75
CA TRP A 905 27.40 4.82 -16.30
C TRP A 905 27.28 3.30 -16.51
N GLU A 906 28.29 2.66 -17.10
CA GLU A 906 28.30 1.21 -17.36
C GLU A 906 28.22 0.38 -16.08
N LYS A 907 28.92 0.81 -15.02
CA LYS A 907 28.91 0.15 -13.71
C LYS A 907 27.54 0.17 -13.02
N ARG A 908 26.69 1.17 -13.32
CA ARG A 908 25.49 1.49 -12.50
C ARG A 908 24.16 1.48 -13.24
N ARG A 909 24.18 1.55 -14.57
CA ARG A 909 22.95 1.61 -15.37
C ARG A 909 22.09 0.36 -15.13
N GLY A 910 20.80 0.56 -14.87
CA GLY A 910 19.86 -0.55 -14.69
C GLY A 910 19.60 -1.31 -15.98
N ALA A 911 19.03 -2.52 -15.88
CA ALA A 911 18.78 -3.44 -17.00
C ALA A 911 18.10 -2.78 -18.22
N LYS A 912 17.19 -1.83 -17.99
CA LYS A 912 16.45 -1.11 -19.04
C LYS A 912 17.31 -0.11 -19.85
N ALA A 913 18.47 0.30 -19.35
CA ALA A 913 19.37 1.27 -19.98
C ALA A 913 20.65 0.61 -20.56
N GLN A 914 20.77 -0.73 -20.53
CA GLN A 914 21.93 -1.46 -21.05
C GLN A 914 22.22 -1.21 -22.52
N ARG A 915 21.20 -0.82 -23.30
CA ARG A 915 21.31 -0.59 -24.74
C ARG A 915 21.75 0.84 -25.12
N MET A 916 22.02 1.71 -24.15
CA MET A 916 22.36 3.11 -24.41
C MET A 916 23.62 3.50 -23.64
N ASP A 917 24.48 4.29 -24.29
CA ASP A 917 25.61 4.97 -23.64
C ASP A 917 25.13 6.24 -22.89
N ALA A 918 26.04 6.87 -22.14
CA ALA A 918 25.69 8.03 -21.32
C ALA A 918 25.32 9.28 -22.15
N VAL A 919 25.93 9.46 -23.32
CA VAL A 919 25.70 10.61 -24.22
C VAL A 919 24.39 10.46 -24.98
N GLU A 920 24.07 9.24 -25.43
CA GLU A 920 22.78 8.87 -26.00
C GLU A 920 21.65 9.06 -24.99
N TRP A 921 21.89 8.68 -23.72
CA TRP A 921 20.94 8.91 -22.64
C TRP A 921 20.73 10.40 -22.35
N LEU A 922 21.81 11.19 -22.32
CA LEU A 922 21.74 12.64 -22.19
C LEU A 922 20.92 13.27 -23.34
N ASN A 923 21.06 12.76 -24.56
CA ASN A 923 20.29 13.18 -25.73
C ASN A 923 19.04 12.32 -26.02
N TYR A 924 18.45 11.71 -24.99
CA TYR A 924 17.29 10.84 -25.16
C TYR A 924 16.15 11.53 -25.94
N ARG A 925 15.76 10.95 -27.07
CA ARG A 925 14.77 11.48 -28.04
C ARG A 925 15.11 12.87 -28.58
N HIS A 926 16.41 13.17 -28.77
CA HIS A 926 16.90 14.43 -29.33
C HIS A 926 16.48 15.68 -28.54
N LYS A 927 16.16 15.53 -27.25
CA LYS A 927 15.70 16.66 -26.41
C LYS A 927 16.81 17.67 -26.09
N LEU A 928 18.07 17.26 -26.20
CA LEU A 928 19.22 18.14 -26.07
C LEU A 928 19.62 18.72 -27.43
N SER A 929 19.85 17.87 -28.44
CA SER A 929 20.28 18.33 -29.76
C SER A 929 19.23 19.21 -30.45
N GLY A 930 17.94 18.99 -30.19
CA GLY A 930 16.85 19.75 -30.79
C GLY A 930 16.50 21.08 -30.11
N GLN A 931 17.35 21.62 -29.23
CA GLN A 931 17.16 23.01 -28.73
C GLN A 931 17.87 23.99 -29.67
N ASN A 932 17.29 25.17 -29.87
CA ASN A 932 17.86 26.17 -30.77
C ASN A 932 18.85 27.09 -30.02
N PRO A 933 20.17 27.04 -30.30
CA PRO A 933 21.15 27.95 -29.70
C PRO A 933 20.95 29.42 -30.11
N GLN A 934 20.33 29.68 -31.26
CA GLN A 934 20.19 31.03 -31.81
C GLN A 934 18.95 31.77 -31.32
N ALA A 935 17.99 31.08 -30.69
CA ALA A 935 16.73 31.68 -30.27
C ALA A 935 16.94 32.90 -29.36
N SER A 936 16.37 34.05 -29.74
CA SER A 936 16.46 35.29 -28.95
C SER A 936 15.65 35.21 -27.67
N TYR A 937 14.46 34.58 -27.71
CA TYR A 937 13.56 34.43 -26.57
C TYR A 937 13.15 32.98 -26.37
N ARG A 938 13.16 32.54 -25.11
CA ARG A 938 12.70 31.21 -24.69
C ARG A 938 11.62 31.35 -23.62
N VAL A 939 10.40 30.92 -23.93
CA VAL A 939 9.34 30.82 -22.92
C VAL A 939 9.45 29.47 -22.25
N LEU A 940 9.72 29.45 -20.94
CA LEU A 940 9.80 28.25 -20.13
C LEU A 940 8.59 28.12 -19.23
N TYR A 941 8.08 26.91 -19.07
CA TYR A 941 7.13 26.60 -17.99
C TYR A 941 7.41 25.25 -17.34
N VAL A 942 6.99 25.10 -16.08
CA VAL A 942 7.25 23.89 -15.28
C VAL A 942 6.44 22.68 -15.77
N ALA A 943 7.07 21.52 -15.86
CA ALA A 943 6.38 20.28 -16.27
C ALA A 943 5.43 19.74 -15.19
N ALA A 944 5.67 20.08 -13.92
CA ALA A 944 4.87 19.66 -12.78
C ALA A 944 4.93 20.69 -11.63
N GLY A 945 3.84 20.80 -10.89
CA GLY A 945 3.66 21.68 -9.73
C GLY A 945 2.18 21.90 -9.44
N THR A 946 1.85 22.29 -8.20
CA THR A 946 0.48 22.65 -7.84
C THR A 946 -0.03 23.76 -8.73
N TYR A 947 0.73 24.84 -8.88
CA TYR A 947 0.42 25.97 -9.75
C TYR A 947 1.33 25.99 -10.97
N LEU A 948 0.77 26.34 -12.13
CA LEU A 948 1.57 26.63 -13.31
C LEU A 948 2.50 27.83 -13.05
N CYS A 949 3.65 27.83 -13.69
CA CYS A 949 4.69 28.84 -13.51
C CYS A 949 5.47 28.94 -14.82
N ALA A 950 5.53 30.13 -15.39
CA ALA A 950 6.24 30.39 -16.64
C ALA A 950 7.09 31.65 -16.56
N CYS A 951 8.16 31.72 -17.36
CA CYS A 951 9.01 32.90 -17.50
C CYS A 951 9.64 32.96 -18.89
N VAL A 952 10.22 34.11 -19.23
CA VAL A 952 11.01 34.31 -20.45
C VAL A 952 12.49 34.28 -20.07
N VAL A 953 13.29 33.55 -20.85
CA VAL A 953 14.76 33.59 -20.81
C VAL A 953 15.24 34.22 -22.11
N GLU A 954 15.87 35.38 -21.99
CA GLU A 954 16.45 36.12 -23.11
C GLU A 954 17.86 35.61 -23.43
N ARG A 955 18.27 35.79 -24.68
CA ARG A 955 19.63 35.45 -25.13
C ARG A 955 20.62 36.52 -24.70
N GLU A 956 21.10 36.42 -23.48
CA GLU A 956 22.15 37.29 -22.94
C GLU A 956 23.42 36.52 -22.57
N PRO A 957 24.61 37.19 -22.50
CA PRO A 957 25.82 36.56 -21.99
C PRO A 957 25.69 36.15 -20.51
N ILE A 958 25.53 34.85 -20.25
CA ILE A 958 25.46 34.32 -18.88
C ILE A 958 26.87 34.16 -18.31
N LYS A 959 27.06 34.63 -17.07
CA LYS A 959 28.34 34.58 -16.35
C LYS A 959 28.17 33.91 -14.99
N PHE A 960 29.16 33.11 -14.59
CA PHE A 960 29.29 32.55 -13.24
C PHE A 960 30.46 33.21 -12.52
N VAL A 961 30.35 33.39 -11.21
CA VAL A 961 31.38 34.02 -10.36
C VAL A 961 32.01 32.96 -9.47
N ALA A 962 33.34 32.90 -9.45
CA ALA A 962 34.11 32.05 -8.54
C ALA A 962 35.28 32.84 -7.96
N GLY A 963 35.19 33.21 -6.69
CA GLY A 963 36.10 34.20 -6.10
C GLY A 963 35.94 35.55 -6.81
N GLU A 964 37.05 36.09 -7.32
CA GLU A 964 37.08 37.35 -8.08
C GLU A 964 36.98 37.15 -9.60
N GLN A 965 36.87 35.90 -10.07
CA GLN A 965 36.87 35.58 -11.51
C GLN A 965 35.47 35.35 -12.06
N HIS A 966 35.26 35.80 -13.30
CA HIS A 966 34.02 35.60 -14.05
C HIS A 966 34.24 34.62 -15.21
N ILE A 967 33.38 33.61 -15.32
CA ILE A 967 33.37 32.66 -16.43
C ILE A 967 32.14 32.90 -17.29
N LYS A 968 32.35 33.17 -18.58
CA LYS A 968 31.27 33.22 -19.57
C LYS A 968 30.99 31.81 -20.08
N VAL A 969 29.74 31.37 -19.99
CA VAL A 969 29.29 30.07 -20.53
C VAL A 969 28.83 30.19 -21.98
N ALA A 970 28.74 29.05 -22.68
CA ALA A 970 28.41 28.99 -24.10
C ALA A 970 26.97 29.36 -24.43
N GLY A 971 26.02 29.11 -23.51
CA GLY A 971 24.62 29.48 -23.70
C GLY A 971 23.69 28.84 -22.67
N PHE A 972 22.40 28.84 -22.97
CA PHE A 972 21.36 28.28 -22.12
C PHE A 972 20.72 27.03 -22.75
N VAL A 973 20.48 26.01 -21.92
CA VAL A 973 19.77 24.77 -22.29
C VAL A 973 18.68 24.49 -21.27
N ALA A 974 17.45 24.23 -21.73
CA ALA A 974 16.32 23.90 -20.86
C ALA A 974 16.38 22.45 -20.36
N ASP A 975 16.12 22.21 -19.07
CA ASP A 975 16.09 20.89 -18.41
C ASP A 975 14.76 20.12 -18.64
N VAL A 976 14.80 18.79 -18.50
CA VAL A 976 13.67 17.86 -18.69
C VAL A 976 12.43 18.19 -17.85
N LYS A 977 12.57 18.87 -16.72
CA LYS A 977 11.42 19.31 -15.90
C LYS A 977 10.83 20.65 -16.33
N THR A 978 11.24 21.17 -17.48
CA THR A 978 10.67 22.36 -18.12
C THR A 978 10.20 22.04 -19.54
N PHE A 979 9.19 22.78 -20.00
CA PHE A 979 8.81 22.87 -21.40
C PHE A 979 9.27 24.22 -21.93
N ARG A 980 9.74 24.24 -23.17
CA ARG A 980 10.27 25.44 -23.84
C ARG A 980 9.52 25.72 -25.13
N PHE A 981 9.39 27.00 -25.44
CA PHE A 981 9.04 27.52 -26.74
C PHE A 981 10.08 28.57 -27.13
N GLU A 982 10.55 28.50 -28.37
CA GLU A 982 11.65 29.32 -28.89
C GLU A 982 11.08 30.24 -29.99
N THR A 983 11.35 31.55 -29.89
CA THR A 983 10.89 32.55 -30.87
C THR A 983 11.86 33.73 -30.97
N GLU A 984 11.82 34.42 -32.11
CA GLU A 984 12.50 35.71 -32.32
C GLU A 984 11.58 36.90 -32.02
N ASN A 985 10.28 36.66 -31.83
CA ASN A 985 9.31 37.70 -31.52
C ASN A 985 9.22 37.92 -30.00
N ARG A 986 9.76 39.05 -29.54
CA ARG A 986 9.74 39.48 -28.14
C ARG A 986 8.32 39.52 -27.57
N ASP A 987 7.39 40.14 -28.30
CA ASP A 987 6.04 40.38 -27.79
C ASP A 987 5.24 39.06 -27.74
N GLU A 988 5.46 38.12 -28.68
CA GLU A 988 4.92 36.75 -28.60
C GLU A 988 5.42 36.01 -27.36
N ALA A 989 6.70 36.17 -27.00
CA ALA A 989 7.28 35.52 -25.82
C ALA A 989 6.64 36.02 -24.52
N TYR A 990 6.52 37.34 -24.36
CA TYR A 990 5.92 37.95 -23.17
C TYR A 990 4.39 37.73 -23.10
N TYR A 991 3.69 37.74 -24.24
CA TYR A 991 2.28 37.34 -24.33
C TYR A 991 2.07 35.92 -23.77
N LEU A 992 2.86 34.95 -24.23
CA LEU A 992 2.78 33.58 -23.74
C LEU A 992 3.13 33.47 -22.25
N SER A 993 4.12 34.22 -21.77
CA SER A 993 4.46 34.25 -20.35
C SER A 993 3.32 34.77 -19.49
N ALA A 994 2.61 35.82 -19.94
CA ALA A 994 1.42 36.35 -19.28
C ALA A 994 0.28 35.33 -19.24
N VAL A 995 -0.11 34.79 -20.39
CA VAL A 995 -1.20 33.80 -20.48
C VAL A 995 -0.91 32.57 -19.62
N LEU A 996 0.31 32.04 -19.64
CA LEU A 996 0.67 30.85 -18.86
C LEU A 996 0.74 31.11 -17.33
N ASN A 997 0.86 32.37 -16.88
CA ASN A 997 0.81 32.71 -15.46
C ASN A 997 -0.57 33.15 -14.97
N ALA A 998 -1.54 33.33 -15.87
CA ALA A 998 -2.90 33.78 -15.58
C ALA A 998 -3.64 32.82 -14.62
N PRO A 999 -4.31 33.34 -13.57
CA PRO A 999 -5.10 32.53 -12.63
C PRO A 999 -6.15 31.62 -13.28
N MET A 1000 -6.88 32.11 -14.29
CA MET A 1000 -7.90 31.38 -15.04
C MET A 1000 -7.32 30.17 -15.76
N VAL A 1001 -6.14 30.32 -16.39
CA VAL A 1001 -5.45 29.21 -17.05
C VAL A 1001 -5.12 28.11 -16.05
N ASP A 1002 -4.62 28.49 -14.87
CA ASP A 1002 -4.33 27.54 -13.79
C ASP A 1002 -5.61 26.84 -13.28
N LYS A 1003 -6.70 27.59 -13.06
CA LYS A 1003 -8.02 27.07 -12.68
C LYS A 1003 -8.54 26.06 -13.71
N MET A 1004 -8.46 26.41 -15.00
CA MET A 1004 -8.94 25.57 -16.09
C MET A 1004 -8.17 24.25 -16.16
N ILE A 1005 -6.86 24.21 -15.92
CA ILE A 1005 -6.10 22.95 -16.02
C ILE A 1005 -6.22 22.05 -14.79
N LYS A 1006 -6.70 22.54 -13.63
CA LYS A 1006 -6.77 21.75 -12.39
C LYS A 1006 -7.47 20.40 -12.54
N PRO A 1007 -8.64 20.28 -13.21
CA PRO A 1007 -9.31 18.99 -13.37
C PRO A 1007 -8.49 17.97 -14.19
N LEU A 1008 -7.62 18.46 -15.07
CA LEU A 1008 -6.75 17.62 -15.91
C LEU A 1008 -5.48 17.16 -15.19
N GLN A 1009 -5.06 17.83 -14.12
CA GLN A 1009 -3.83 17.48 -13.41
C GLN A 1009 -3.99 16.16 -12.66
N SER A 1010 -2.92 15.34 -12.69
CA SER A 1010 -2.83 14.21 -11.77
C SER A 1010 -2.83 14.74 -10.33
N ARG A 1011 -3.43 13.99 -9.41
CA ARG A 1011 -3.46 14.30 -7.98
C ARG A 1011 -2.51 13.36 -7.25
N GLY A 1012 -1.64 13.91 -6.41
CA GLY A 1012 -0.90 13.16 -5.39
C GLY A 1012 -1.38 13.55 -3.99
N GLN A 1013 -0.69 13.07 -2.95
CA GLN A 1013 -0.98 13.44 -1.54
C GLN A 1013 -1.02 14.96 -1.29
N TRP A 1014 -0.23 15.72 -2.05
CA TRP A 1014 -0.12 17.18 -1.92
C TRP A 1014 -0.96 17.94 -2.96
N GLY A 1015 -1.98 17.27 -3.53
CA GLY A 1015 -2.90 17.84 -4.51
C GLY A 1015 -2.42 17.75 -5.97
N PRO A 1016 -2.89 18.65 -6.85
CA PRO A 1016 -2.53 18.67 -8.27
C PRO A 1016 -1.01 18.71 -8.51
N ARG A 1017 -0.51 17.91 -9.47
CA ARG A 1017 0.92 17.81 -9.75
C ARG A 1017 1.28 17.92 -11.23
N ASP A 1018 0.95 16.94 -12.07
CA ASP A 1018 1.55 16.88 -13.41
C ASP A 1018 0.80 17.72 -14.43
N ILE A 1019 1.50 18.69 -15.03
CA ILE A 1019 0.98 19.64 -16.01
C ILE A 1019 1.34 19.19 -17.44
N HIS A 1020 2.61 18.94 -17.73
CA HIS A 1020 3.11 18.62 -19.07
C HIS A 1020 2.52 19.52 -20.18
N LYS A 1021 1.95 18.95 -21.25
CA LYS A 1021 1.29 19.71 -22.32
C LYS A 1021 -0.21 19.96 -22.07
N LYS A 1022 -0.74 19.69 -20.87
CA LYS A 1022 -2.18 19.84 -20.57
C LYS A 1022 -2.65 21.30 -20.70
N VAL A 1023 -1.79 22.27 -20.34
CA VAL A 1023 -2.09 23.69 -20.56
C VAL A 1023 -2.27 24.05 -22.04
N LEU A 1024 -1.59 23.34 -22.93
CA LEU A 1024 -1.68 23.56 -24.37
C LEU A 1024 -2.89 22.87 -25.00
N ASP A 1025 -3.71 22.16 -24.21
CA ASP A 1025 -5.04 21.70 -24.62
C ASP A 1025 -6.09 22.80 -24.50
N LEU A 1026 -5.78 23.92 -23.83
CA LEU A 1026 -6.61 25.11 -23.83
C LEU A 1026 -6.51 25.83 -25.19
N PRO A 1027 -7.55 26.58 -25.61
CA PRO A 1027 -7.59 27.27 -26.89
C PRO A 1027 -6.78 28.57 -26.91
N ILE A 1028 -5.55 28.57 -26.37
CA ILE A 1028 -4.67 29.75 -26.34
C ILE A 1028 -4.34 30.15 -27.79
N PRO A 1029 -4.82 31.31 -28.29
CA PRO A 1029 -4.63 31.72 -29.68
C PRO A 1029 -3.17 32.12 -29.94
N GLN A 1030 -2.75 32.03 -31.20
CA GLN A 1030 -1.45 32.54 -31.63
C GLN A 1030 -1.40 34.05 -31.44
N PHE A 1031 -0.25 34.57 -30.98
CA PHE A 1031 -0.05 36.01 -30.84
C PHE A 1031 -0.32 36.74 -32.16
N ASP A 1032 -1.04 37.86 -32.05
CA ASP A 1032 -1.49 38.68 -33.16
C ASP A 1032 -1.35 40.15 -32.72
N PRO A 1033 -0.40 40.91 -33.28
CA PRO A 1033 -0.17 42.29 -32.88
C PRO A 1033 -1.31 43.26 -33.26
N SER A 1034 -2.26 42.82 -34.09
CA SER A 1034 -3.46 43.59 -34.41
C SER A 1034 -4.50 43.58 -33.29
N GLN A 1035 -4.45 42.58 -32.41
CA GLN A 1035 -5.38 42.42 -31.29
C GLN A 1035 -4.94 43.21 -30.06
N GLU A 1036 -5.83 44.01 -29.49
CA GLU A 1036 -5.54 44.88 -28.35
C GLU A 1036 -5.16 44.08 -27.10
N ASP A 1037 -5.96 43.07 -26.73
CA ASP A 1037 -5.69 42.19 -25.59
C ASP A 1037 -4.35 41.46 -25.72
N HIS A 1038 -3.95 41.08 -26.95
CA HIS A 1038 -2.66 40.39 -27.18
C HIS A 1038 -1.48 41.33 -26.91
N ARG A 1039 -1.54 42.56 -27.42
CA ARG A 1039 -0.52 43.58 -27.14
C ARG A 1039 -0.47 43.91 -25.65
N ARG A 1040 -1.63 44.08 -25.02
CA ARG A 1040 -1.72 44.39 -23.59
C ARG A 1040 -1.12 43.29 -22.73
N LEU A 1041 -1.40 42.02 -23.03
CA LEU A 1041 -0.79 40.87 -22.37
C LEU A 1041 0.73 40.82 -22.56
N ALA A 1042 1.24 41.17 -23.74
CA ALA A 1042 2.69 41.25 -23.97
C ALA A 1042 3.35 42.35 -23.14
N GLU A 1043 2.73 43.54 -23.05
CA GLU A 1043 3.20 44.65 -22.21
C GLU A 1043 3.21 44.28 -20.72
N LEU A 1044 2.10 43.73 -20.22
CA LEU A 1044 1.97 43.29 -18.82
C LEU A 1044 2.96 42.18 -18.49
N GLY A 1045 3.14 41.21 -19.39
CA GLY A 1045 4.12 40.13 -19.23
C GLY A 1045 5.54 40.68 -19.09
N LYS A 1046 5.92 41.66 -19.91
CA LYS A 1046 7.23 42.33 -19.82
C LYS A 1046 7.39 43.11 -18.52
N ALA A 1047 6.39 43.93 -18.15
CA ALA A 1047 6.42 44.71 -16.92
C ALA A 1047 6.53 43.82 -15.67
N CYS A 1048 5.80 42.70 -15.63
CA CYS A 1048 5.90 41.72 -14.55
C CYS A 1048 7.31 41.11 -14.48
N SER A 1049 7.91 40.74 -15.61
CA SER A 1049 9.27 40.21 -15.66
C SER A 1049 10.31 41.20 -15.14
N GLU A 1050 10.24 42.47 -15.57
CA GLU A 1050 11.11 43.55 -15.10
C GLU A 1050 10.97 43.77 -13.58
N ARG A 1051 9.72 43.77 -13.08
CA ARG A 1051 9.43 43.93 -11.66
C ARG A 1051 9.96 42.77 -10.81
N VAL A 1052 9.85 41.53 -11.29
CA VAL A 1052 10.42 40.35 -10.61
C VAL A 1052 11.94 40.38 -10.62
N ALA A 1053 12.56 40.78 -11.73
CA ALA A 1053 14.01 40.93 -11.82
C ALA A 1053 14.52 42.01 -10.84
N ALA A 1054 13.85 43.17 -10.77
CA ALA A 1054 14.18 44.24 -9.83
C ALA A 1054 14.02 43.78 -8.36
N TRP A 1055 12.96 43.04 -8.06
CA TRP A 1055 12.74 42.46 -6.73
C TRP A 1055 13.85 41.49 -6.32
N LEU A 1056 14.28 40.61 -7.23
CA LEU A 1056 15.39 39.69 -6.99
C LEU A 1056 16.72 40.44 -6.79
N ALA A 1057 16.99 41.46 -7.60
CA ALA A 1057 18.19 42.29 -7.47
C ALA A 1057 18.25 43.08 -6.14
N ALA A 1058 17.10 43.44 -5.57
CA ALA A 1058 16.99 44.12 -4.28
C ALA A 1058 17.16 43.18 -3.05
N GLY A 1059 17.65 41.95 -3.25
CA GLY A 1059 17.81 40.95 -2.18
C GLY A 1059 16.63 39.97 -2.06
N GLY A 1060 15.60 40.14 -2.90
CA GLY A 1060 14.50 39.22 -3.10
C GLY A 1060 13.93 38.62 -1.81
N PRO A 1061 14.01 37.30 -1.61
CA PRO A 1061 13.35 36.62 -0.50
C PRO A 1061 14.16 36.51 0.80
N GLY A 1062 15.33 37.17 0.87
CA GLY A 1062 16.26 37.04 1.99
C GLY A 1062 16.68 35.58 2.21
N LYS A 1063 16.42 35.03 3.40
CA LYS A 1063 16.84 33.66 3.79
C LYS A 1063 15.89 32.55 3.32
N THR A 1064 14.78 32.85 2.66
CA THR A 1064 13.76 31.83 2.33
C THR A 1064 14.25 30.88 1.23
N ARG A 1065 14.30 29.58 1.55
CA ARG A 1065 14.71 28.53 0.60
C ARG A 1065 13.56 27.73 -0.02
N SER A 1066 12.31 27.93 0.43
CA SER A 1066 11.15 27.18 -0.06
C SER A 1066 10.59 27.76 -1.36
N ILE A 1067 10.75 27.04 -2.47
CA ILE A 1067 10.25 27.49 -3.79
C ILE A 1067 8.75 27.76 -3.82
N GLY A 1068 7.95 27.00 -3.06
CA GLY A 1068 6.51 27.22 -2.97
C GLY A 1068 6.17 28.59 -2.36
N ARG A 1069 6.88 28.97 -1.30
CA ARG A 1069 6.73 30.30 -0.68
C ARG A 1069 7.21 31.41 -1.60
N LEU A 1070 8.34 31.23 -2.29
CA LEU A 1070 8.86 32.22 -3.25
C LEU A 1070 7.85 32.53 -4.35
N ARG A 1071 7.24 31.48 -4.93
CA ARG A 1071 6.19 31.64 -5.95
C ARG A 1071 4.97 32.37 -5.41
N ALA A 1072 4.55 32.07 -4.19
CA ALA A 1072 3.43 32.74 -3.54
C ALA A 1072 3.73 34.24 -3.32
N MET A 1073 4.94 34.58 -2.85
CA MET A 1073 5.36 35.97 -2.67
C MET A 1073 5.35 36.76 -3.99
N VAL A 1074 5.84 36.16 -5.09
CA VAL A 1074 5.81 36.79 -6.41
C VAL A 1074 4.37 37.00 -6.89
N ARG A 1075 3.49 36.00 -6.74
CA ARG A 1075 2.07 36.16 -7.10
C ARG A 1075 1.37 37.24 -6.29
N GLU A 1076 1.70 37.35 -5.01
CA GLU A 1076 1.15 38.39 -4.14
C GLU A 1076 1.66 39.77 -4.53
N MET A 1077 2.94 39.91 -4.83
CA MET A 1077 3.53 41.15 -5.30
C MET A 1077 2.88 41.64 -6.60
N LEU A 1078 2.59 40.72 -7.52
CA LEU A 1078 2.00 40.98 -8.84
C LEU A 1078 0.46 40.87 -8.85
N ARG A 1079 -0.21 40.99 -7.70
CA ARG A 1079 -1.66 40.72 -7.58
C ARG A 1079 -2.50 41.57 -8.54
N GLU A 1080 -2.19 42.86 -8.66
CA GLU A 1080 -2.93 43.80 -9.52
C GLU A 1080 -2.72 43.47 -11.00
N GLU A 1081 -1.47 43.30 -11.44
CA GLU A 1081 -1.16 42.94 -12.81
C GLU A 1081 -1.70 41.55 -13.20
N LEU A 1082 -1.67 40.59 -12.27
CA LEU A 1082 -2.26 39.28 -12.47
C LEU A 1082 -3.78 39.36 -12.64
N GLY A 1083 -4.46 40.29 -11.97
CA GLY A 1083 -5.89 40.54 -12.17
C GLY A 1083 -6.19 41.01 -13.59
N GLU A 1084 -5.44 41.99 -14.08
CA GLU A 1084 -5.60 42.51 -15.44
C GLU A 1084 -5.23 41.47 -16.52
N ILE A 1085 -4.13 40.72 -16.30
CA ILE A 1085 -3.76 39.59 -17.15
C ILE A 1085 -4.89 38.56 -17.19
N ASP A 1086 -5.55 38.29 -16.06
CA ASP A 1086 -6.64 37.31 -16.00
C ASP A 1086 -7.86 37.75 -16.82
N GLU A 1087 -8.22 39.03 -16.77
CA GLU A 1087 -9.32 39.61 -17.56
C GLU A 1087 -9.04 39.53 -19.06
N CYS A 1088 -7.87 39.98 -19.51
CA CYS A 1088 -7.45 39.87 -20.91
C CYS A 1088 -7.42 38.39 -21.36
N THR A 1089 -6.86 37.51 -20.53
CA THR A 1089 -6.76 36.07 -20.83
C THR A 1089 -8.16 35.44 -20.94
N THR A 1090 -9.09 35.85 -20.08
CA THR A 1090 -10.49 35.38 -20.06
C THR A 1090 -11.23 35.78 -21.34
N ARG A 1091 -10.99 36.98 -21.89
CA ARG A 1091 -11.55 37.43 -23.18
C ARG A 1091 -11.00 36.64 -24.36
N ILE A 1092 -9.68 36.45 -24.46
CA ILE A 1092 -9.07 35.76 -25.60
C ILE A 1092 -9.36 34.25 -25.63
N LEU A 1093 -9.68 33.65 -24.47
CA LEU A 1093 -10.11 32.25 -24.38
C LEU A 1093 -11.61 32.06 -24.68
N GLY A 1094 -12.38 33.16 -24.85
CA GLY A 1094 -13.78 33.13 -25.29
C GLY A 1094 -14.77 32.61 -24.25
N THR A 1095 -14.66 33.07 -23.01
CA THR A 1095 -15.31 32.50 -21.80
C THR A 1095 -16.79 32.86 -21.57
N GLU A 1096 -17.46 33.66 -22.40
CA GLU A 1096 -18.90 33.97 -22.24
C GLU A 1096 -19.79 32.72 -22.30
N THR A 1097 -19.31 31.62 -22.87
CA THR A 1097 -19.94 30.29 -22.88
C THR A 1097 -19.46 29.33 -21.78
N TRP A 1098 -18.50 29.70 -20.93
CA TRP A 1098 -17.75 28.77 -20.06
C TRP A 1098 -17.92 29.00 -18.55
N ILE A 1099 -18.57 30.10 -18.15
CA ILE A 1099 -18.75 30.50 -16.74
C ILE A 1099 -20.12 30.10 -16.16
N ARG A 1100 -21.04 29.57 -16.98
CA ARG A 1100 -22.35 29.07 -16.51
C ARG A 1100 -22.31 27.64 -16.04
#